data_AF-A0A967N1M3-F1
#
_entry.id   AF-A0A967N1M3-F1
#
_cell.length_a   1.000
_cell.length_b   1.000
_cell.length_c   1.000
_cell.angle_alpha   90.00
_cell.angle_beta   90.00
_cell.angle_gamma   90.00
#
_symmetry.space_group_name_H-M   'P 1'
#
loop_
_entity.id
_entity.type
_entity.pdbx_description
1 polymer ?
#
loop_
_entity_poly.entity_id
_entity_poly.type
_entity_poly.pdbx_seq_one_letter_code
_entity_poly.pdbx_strand_id
1 'polypeptide(L)'
;MAGNSPKKKASPLPIIAILAVLVGTAYVTRSPLESARPKAPVDLRHAVREEDKIEARLWQDPLRVALDHARSLHAKVEDSNTRPLCSSKHDVNDVREQIYSLTGGKDGDPALVHVLLVMIRGGITAEDHERRLRNRYAVHTALHSSGLVPEDTKHIQYFKLPWAEKEELKKGIQEGNVPKILKCDNENSNPLVVPFEWFRRGALSPITKIKWYDERRPENVLVVWLAESAFLYHPVIRLSQVIDALGQSNNNDAQIDVIGPSHSGTLRTMLSEIEPIHDSNFNNENYVKVDSILDGLKIYSPWSTVSPPLLVEDWHGQDPNGDSITEIYRVIPKRFASIGIEFSRMIGTDDLLAMHLIQELRRRGVDVIGKKGHVALITEWDTFYGKAFPLTFARMMESIDPKLPYKDPNWFEYAMKLKQKDNFGEGYFKENLHIFSYFQGIDGRLTGSETSTGQTSNEDGESELTLTKSPELPMGRSQLDYIRQLARKLDDEYEVKAFGVVGTDVYDKQLLIHALREELGCVIVFTLDLDTRMLHSGQCKWTRNVIVASHYGLELNKKYQGVKYDYAERSVPPFRDNYQTSLYFTCRKALGLSSHTGESKFDISWEQMIKAITHPRLFEIGRECVVDLSVGDGDIHPPRPKIEFSSVLMFNLAWIFAAVAFCILLLAYISTDVRKVMDAVNKMGQGRIGFVAKLFFVFVVLFVIIVIIDNNRPEGESFSLSDGVSIWPGEALRLIVGILSICFIAKSLKDLRDKEVSLCKEFLFKKHEEMPTVSFLRWYKSNKAFKVSKKRRFFGLFDFIKSWLIFYSRIDIHGLKIKKHRVNAERLWKLYLIRGGICNRFHRLIPMVLTYILLATTLMLMLGFPHTPYRGTVSFLADKLLLIFSVISLIILIFFVVDATTLSLKFIRSLKEPVTGWPKRLVDRFKDDETTGPGGARSLKETDGLAEWLDMKFIASHTETVGKLIYYPFIVLLLMFLSRIRCFDNWDFPISLIIIFLVNFTYALLCAMMLRHEAEKARRLALDRLQRKLVEATCAGLEKRSRQLGTMIEEIKSLQRGAFSSFLENPVMHVLVGSGGAGLLALLKLPLF
;
A
#
# COMPACT_ATOMS: atom_id res chain seq x y z
N MET A 1 -47.97 -32.02 -37.84
CA MET A 1 -47.14 -31.08 -38.63
C MET A 1 -47.35 -29.70 -38.02
N ALA A 2 -46.41 -28.86 -37.60
CA ALA A 2 -44.95 -28.80 -37.43
C ALA A 2 -44.74 -27.71 -36.34
N GLY A 3 -43.67 -27.57 -35.57
CA GLY A 3 -42.45 -28.32 -35.33
C GLY A 3 -41.86 -27.72 -34.05
N ASN A 4 -41.67 -28.54 -33.02
CA ASN A 4 -41.11 -28.10 -31.75
C ASN A 4 -39.58 -28.05 -31.91
N SER A 5 -39.02 -26.85 -32.08
CA SER A 5 -37.57 -26.66 -32.21
C SER A 5 -36.83 -27.16 -30.97
N PRO A 6 -35.74 -27.93 -31.09
CA PRO A 6 -34.98 -28.36 -29.93
C PRO A 6 -34.26 -27.16 -29.32
N LYS A 7 -34.52 -26.87 -28.04
CA LYS A 7 -33.72 -25.93 -27.24
C LYS A 7 -32.27 -26.41 -27.25
N LYS A 8 -31.43 -25.80 -28.11
CA LYS A 8 -29.98 -26.00 -28.13
C LYS A 8 -29.44 -25.68 -26.74
N LYS A 9 -28.84 -26.67 -26.09
CA LYS A 9 -28.01 -26.45 -24.91
C LYS A 9 -26.85 -25.55 -25.33
N ALA A 10 -26.83 -24.31 -24.84
CA ALA A 10 -25.70 -23.42 -25.03
C ALA A 10 -24.45 -24.08 -24.42
N SER A 11 -23.43 -24.31 -25.24
CA SER A 11 -22.10 -24.66 -24.75
C SER A 11 -21.51 -23.43 -24.04
N PRO A 12 -20.73 -23.59 -22.95
CA PRO A 12 -20.14 -22.46 -22.22
C PRO A 12 -18.96 -21.79 -22.97
N LEU A 13 -18.54 -22.34 -24.11
CA LEU A 13 -17.41 -21.86 -24.92
C LEU A 13 -17.51 -20.39 -25.41
N PRO A 14 -18.66 -19.87 -25.87
CA PRO A 14 -18.76 -18.48 -26.33
C PRO A 14 -18.57 -17.48 -25.19
N ILE A 15 -19.03 -17.82 -23.98
CA ILE A 15 -18.91 -16.98 -22.79
C ILE A 15 -17.44 -16.88 -22.38
N ILE A 16 -16.70 -17.99 -22.41
CA ILE A 16 -15.26 -18.03 -22.10
C ILE A 16 -14.46 -17.23 -23.14
N ALA A 17 -14.81 -17.31 -24.42
CA ALA A 17 -14.15 -16.54 -25.48
C ALA A 17 -14.39 -15.03 -25.35
N ILE A 18 -15.62 -14.61 -25.04
CA ILE A 18 -15.97 -13.20 -24.80
C ILE A 18 -15.27 -12.68 -23.53
N LEU A 19 -15.19 -13.50 -22.47
CA LEU A 19 -14.41 -13.18 -21.27
C LEU A 19 -12.92 -13.02 -21.58
N ALA A 20 -12.32 -13.91 -22.37
CA ALA A 20 -10.92 -13.84 -22.77
C ALA A 20 -10.62 -12.59 -23.60
N VAL A 21 -11.52 -12.21 -24.51
CA VAL A 21 -11.39 -10.98 -25.32
C VAL A 21 -11.55 -9.73 -24.43
N LEU A 22 -12.51 -9.71 -23.50
CA LEU A 22 -12.69 -8.59 -22.57
C LEU A 22 -11.50 -8.41 -21.61
N VAL A 23 -10.93 -9.52 -21.12
CA VAL A 23 -9.70 -9.51 -20.33
C VAL A 23 -8.52 -9.05 -21.17
N GLY A 24 -8.39 -9.53 -22.42
CA GLY A 24 -7.35 -9.10 -23.35
C GLY A 24 -7.42 -7.61 -23.66
N THR A 25 -8.61 -7.07 -23.94
CA THR A 25 -8.78 -5.62 -24.22
C THR A 25 -8.54 -4.73 -23.01
N ALA A 26 -8.91 -5.16 -21.80
CA ALA A 26 -8.64 -4.40 -20.58
C ALA A 26 -7.17 -4.44 -20.15
N TYR A 27 -6.44 -5.50 -20.54
CA TYR A 27 -5.00 -5.63 -20.27
C TYR A 27 -4.12 -4.81 -21.23
N VAL A 28 -4.64 -4.43 -22.40
CA VAL A 28 -3.85 -3.79 -23.47
C VAL A 28 -3.98 -2.26 -23.48
N THR A 29 -5.01 -1.67 -22.89
CA THR A 29 -5.16 -0.20 -22.85
C THR A 29 -4.37 0.42 -21.69
N ARG A 30 -3.20 0.99 -22.00
CA ARG A 30 -2.40 1.79 -21.05
C ARG A 30 -3.11 3.12 -20.74
N SER A 31 -2.95 3.61 -19.51
CA SER A 31 -3.50 4.91 -19.13
C SER A 31 -2.56 6.03 -19.60
N PRO A 32 -3.06 7.17 -20.10
CA PRO A 32 -2.20 8.32 -20.42
C PRO A 32 -1.56 8.87 -19.14
N LEU A 33 -0.33 9.43 -19.24
CA LEU A 33 0.30 10.11 -18.12
C LEU A 33 -0.28 11.51 -18.05
N GLU A 34 -0.97 11.83 -16.96
CA GLU A 34 -1.57 13.14 -16.75
C GLU A 34 -1.01 13.80 -15.50
N SER A 35 -0.40 14.97 -15.67
CA SER A 35 0.07 15.76 -14.54
C SER A 35 -1.11 16.28 -13.72
N ALA A 36 -1.06 16.01 -12.41
CA ALA A 36 -1.99 16.56 -11.42
C ALA A 36 -1.74 18.04 -11.10
N ARG A 37 -0.69 18.64 -11.68
CA ARG A 37 -0.36 20.06 -11.48
C ARG A 37 -1.56 20.93 -11.86
N PRO A 38 -2.02 21.84 -11.00
CA PRO A 38 -3.14 22.72 -11.33
C PRO A 38 -2.80 23.54 -12.57
N LYS A 39 -3.80 23.79 -13.43
CA LYS A 39 -3.66 24.78 -14.50
C LYS A 39 -3.38 26.12 -13.82
N ALA A 40 -2.44 26.90 -14.38
CA ALA A 40 -2.06 28.19 -13.82
C ALA A 40 -3.34 29.01 -13.57
N PRO A 41 -3.51 29.63 -12.39
CA PRO A 41 -4.64 30.51 -12.18
C PRO A 41 -4.63 31.57 -13.27
N VAL A 42 -5.79 31.77 -13.93
CA VAL A 42 -6.03 32.90 -14.81
C VAL A 42 -5.67 34.15 -14.01
N ASP A 43 -4.85 35.03 -14.56
CA ASP A 43 -4.44 36.29 -13.95
C ASP A 43 -5.63 36.95 -13.24
N LEU A 44 -5.69 36.80 -11.91
CA LEU A 44 -6.55 37.61 -11.10
C LEU A 44 -5.89 38.98 -11.10
N ARG A 45 -6.15 39.77 -12.14
CA ARG A 45 -5.85 41.21 -12.16
C ARG A 45 -6.57 41.81 -10.96
N HIS A 46 -5.85 41.94 -9.85
CA HIS A 46 -6.42 42.45 -8.62
C HIS A 46 -6.80 43.91 -8.83
N ALA A 47 -8.03 44.26 -8.47
CA ALA A 47 -8.50 45.64 -8.52
C ALA A 47 -7.81 46.43 -7.39
N VAL A 48 -6.64 46.98 -7.68
CA VAL A 48 -5.93 47.92 -6.80
C VAL A 48 -6.81 49.16 -6.67
N ARG A 49 -7.43 49.36 -5.50
CA ARG A 49 -8.29 50.52 -5.20
C ARG A 49 -7.67 51.55 -4.24
N GLU A 50 -6.53 51.24 -3.61
CA GLU A 50 -5.82 52.17 -2.71
C GLU A 50 -4.32 52.16 -3.00
N GLU A 51 -3.67 53.33 -2.89
CA GLU A 51 -2.27 53.56 -3.29
C GLU A 51 -1.23 53.01 -2.30
N ASP A 52 -1.59 52.77 -1.03
CA ASP A 52 -0.63 52.52 0.06
C ASP A 52 -0.71 51.13 0.72
N LYS A 53 -1.80 50.37 0.50
CA LYS A 53 -2.00 49.04 1.12
C LYS A 53 -2.51 48.03 0.10
N ILE A 54 -1.73 46.96 -0.11
CA ILE A 54 -2.04 45.95 -1.13
C ILE A 54 -2.99 44.94 -0.54
N GLU A 55 -4.22 44.87 -1.03
CA GLU A 55 -5.18 43.85 -0.59
C GLU A 55 -4.60 42.45 -0.82
N ALA A 56 -4.27 41.78 0.29
CA ALA A 56 -3.65 40.48 0.33
C ALA A 56 -4.22 39.68 1.50
N ARG A 57 -4.90 38.58 1.19
CA ARG A 57 -5.31 37.62 2.22
C ARG A 57 -4.07 36.91 2.78
N LEU A 58 -4.15 36.49 4.05
CA LEU A 58 -3.06 35.79 4.75
C LEU A 58 -2.59 34.50 4.04
N TRP A 59 -3.45 33.90 3.20
CA TRP A 59 -3.16 32.68 2.44
C TRP A 59 -2.72 32.94 0.98
N GLN A 60 -2.37 34.17 0.61
CA GLN A 60 -1.80 34.47 -0.71
C GLN A 60 -0.26 34.48 -0.68
N ASP A 61 0.35 34.39 -1.86
CA ASP A 61 1.80 34.39 -2.03
C ASP A 61 2.37 35.80 -1.77
N PRO A 62 3.24 35.97 -0.75
CA PRO A 62 3.72 37.29 -0.35
C PRO A 62 4.61 37.94 -1.43
N LEU A 63 5.39 37.16 -2.18
CA LEU A 63 6.26 37.70 -3.22
C LEU A 63 5.45 38.14 -4.44
N ARG A 64 4.53 37.29 -4.90
CA ARG A 64 3.78 37.55 -6.14
C ARG A 64 2.91 38.79 -6.02
N VAL A 65 2.20 38.94 -4.90
CA VAL A 65 1.32 40.09 -4.67
C VAL A 65 2.10 41.41 -4.67
N ALA A 66 3.25 41.45 -3.99
CA ALA A 66 4.10 42.64 -3.96
C ALA A 66 4.73 42.96 -5.33
N LEU A 67 5.22 41.94 -6.05
CA LEU A 67 5.81 42.10 -7.38
C LEU A 67 4.78 42.59 -8.41
N ASP A 68 3.58 42.02 -8.41
CA ASP A 68 2.51 42.42 -9.34
C ASP A 68 2.05 43.86 -9.07
N HIS A 69 1.92 44.24 -7.80
CA HIS A 69 1.63 45.62 -7.43
C HIS A 69 2.73 46.59 -7.88
N ALA A 70 4.00 46.28 -7.56
CA ALA A 70 5.14 47.11 -7.93
C ALA A 70 5.21 47.30 -9.46
N ARG A 71 5.00 46.23 -10.24
CA ARG A 71 4.94 46.31 -11.72
C ARG A 71 3.78 47.16 -12.21
N SER A 72 2.61 47.05 -11.58
CA SER A 72 1.44 47.85 -11.97
C SER A 72 1.65 49.36 -11.74
N LEU A 73 2.38 49.74 -10.69
CA LEU A 73 2.77 51.12 -10.44
C LEU A 73 3.77 51.60 -11.50
N HIS A 74 4.78 50.79 -11.84
CA HIS A 74 5.73 51.13 -12.90
C HIS A 74 5.04 51.32 -14.26
N ALA A 75 4.11 50.43 -14.64
CA ALA A 75 3.37 50.54 -15.91
C ALA A 75 2.47 51.80 -15.97
N LYS A 76 1.79 52.15 -14.86
CA LYS A 76 0.99 53.39 -14.78
C LYS A 76 1.86 54.66 -14.91
N VAL A 77 3.11 54.60 -14.44
CA VAL A 77 4.06 55.70 -14.53
C VAL A 77 4.60 55.84 -15.96
N GLU A 78 4.87 54.75 -16.68
CA GLU A 78 5.30 54.81 -18.09
C GLU A 78 4.23 55.41 -19.03
N ASP A 79 2.94 55.16 -18.77
CA ASP A 79 1.83 55.76 -19.54
C ASP A 79 1.62 57.26 -19.27
N SER A 80 2.15 57.77 -18.15
CA SER A 80 2.14 59.20 -17.82
C SER A 80 3.51 59.79 -18.12
N ASN A 81 3.66 60.69 -19.11
CA ASN A 81 4.93 61.36 -19.47
C ASN A 81 5.60 62.19 -18.34
N THR A 82 5.15 62.05 -17.09
CA THR A 82 5.77 62.51 -15.85
C THR A 82 6.82 61.52 -15.36
N ARG A 83 8.09 61.92 -15.44
CA ARG A 83 9.24 61.17 -14.88
C ARG A 83 9.08 61.00 -13.35
N PRO A 84 9.38 59.84 -12.76
CA PRO A 84 9.32 59.69 -11.32
C PRO A 84 10.59 60.29 -10.69
N LEU A 85 10.43 61.33 -9.86
CA LEU A 85 11.21 61.34 -8.61
C LEU A 85 10.83 60.05 -7.89
N CYS A 86 11.80 59.32 -7.33
CA CYS A 86 11.54 58.26 -6.36
C CYS A 86 10.33 58.64 -5.50
N SER A 87 9.18 58.00 -5.70
CA SER A 87 8.06 58.24 -4.79
C SER A 87 8.60 57.87 -3.42
N SER A 88 8.61 58.81 -2.47
CA SER A 88 9.14 58.59 -1.11
C SER A 88 8.38 57.52 -0.32
N LYS A 89 7.49 56.77 -0.97
CA LYS A 89 6.65 55.71 -0.43
C LYS A 89 7.27 54.36 -0.80
N HIS A 90 7.41 53.47 0.18
CA HIS A 90 8.07 52.15 0.10
C HIS A 90 9.60 52.20 0.15
N ASP A 91 10.20 53.20 0.81
CA ASP A 91 11.63 53.20 1.09
C ASP A 91 11.92 52.29 2.31
N VAL A 92 13.08 51.63 2.35
CA VAL A 92 13.55 50.91 3.55
C VAL A 92 13.70 51.85 4.74
N ASN A 93 13.97 53.14 4.51
CA ASN A 93 14.04 54.15 5.56
C ASN A 93 12.71 54.24 6.34
N ASP A 94 11.55 54.08 5.68
CA ASP A 94 10.24 54.08 6.35
C ASP A 94 10.11 52.92 7.34
N VAL A 95 10.60 51.74 6.96
CA VAL A 95 10.59 50.54 7.83
C VAL A 95 11.58 50.70 8.97
N ARG A 96 12.74 51.28 8.70
CA ARG A 96 13.75 51.59 9.71
C ARG A 96 13.19 52.58 10.75
N GLU A 97 12.50 53.64 10.32
CA GLU A 97 11.81 54.57 11.22
C GLU A 97 10.71 53.89 12.03
N GLN A 98 9.93 52.97 11.44
CA GLN A 98 8.95 52.16 12.18
C GLN A 98 9.61 51.34 13.28
N ILE A 99 10.71 50.63 12.98
CA ILE A 99 11.48 49.87 13.97
C ILE A 99 11.97 50.79 15.09
N TYR A 100 12.59 51.93 14.75
CA TYR A 100 13.07 52.90 15.73
C TYR A 100 11.96 53.52 16.58
N SER A 101 10.77 53.75 16.02
CA SER A 101 9.64 54.31 16.78
C SER A 101 9.10 53.35 17.84
N LEU A 102 9.23 52.04 17.61
CA LEU A 102 8.79 50.99 18.52
C LEU A 102 9.85 50.66 19.59
N THR A 103 11.14 50.80 19.27
CA THR A 103 12.25 50.57 20.20
C THR A 103 12.62 51.82 21.00
N GLY A 104 12.50 53.01 20.41
CA GLY A 104 12.83 54.30 21.02
C GLY A 104 11.65 54.93 21.74
N GLY A 105 11.33 54.45 22.95
CA GLY A 105 10.28 55.05 23.78
C GLY A 105 10.62 56.49 24.19
N LYS A 106 9.73 57.45 23.90
CA LYS A 106 9.60 58.66 24.73
C LYS A 106 8.89 58.25 26.03
N ASP A 107 9.60 58.35 27.15
CA ASP A 107 9.13 58.23 28.54
C ASP A 107 8.68 56.84 29.08
N GLY A 108 9.11 55.71 28.51
CA GLY A 108 8.85 54.36 29.06
C GLY A 108 9.90 53.29 28.70
N ASP A 109 9.85 52.13 29.38
CA ASP A 109 10.72 50.97 29.09
C ASP A 109 10.62 50.57 27.59
N PRO A 110 11.73 50.40 26.86
CA PRO A 110 11.71 50.11 25.43
C PRO A 110 11.11 48.74 25.13
N ALA A 111 10.16 48.68 24.19
CA ALA A 111 9.57 47.42 23.75
C ALA A 111 10.56 46.64 22.86
N LEU A 112 10.78 45.36 23.16
CA LEU A 112 11.64 44.50 22.35
C LEU A 112 10.98 44.23 20.99
N VAL A 113 11.65 44.63 19.91
CA VAL A 113 11.27 44.32 18.53
C VAL A 113 12.10 43.15 18.03
N HIS A 114 11.46 42.14 17.43
CA HIS A 114 12.16 41.02 16.80
C HIS A 114 11.92 41.07 15.27
N VAL A 115 12.98 41.19 14.49
CA VAL A 115 12.95 41.15 13.02
C VAL A 115 13.33 39.75 12.54
N LEU A 116 12.40 39.08 11.88
CA LEU A 116 12.56 37.72 11.37
C LEU A 116 12.71 37.74 9.85
N LEU A 117 13.94 37.53 9.38
CA LEU A 117 14.26 37.47 7.95
C LEU A 117 14.03 36.04 7.43
N VAL A 118 13.01 35.82 6.60
CA VAL A 118 12.64 34.48 6.11
C VAL A 118 12.98 34.33 4.63
N MET A 119 14.00 33.51 4.34
CA MET A 119 14.43 33.21 2.97
C MET A 119 13.51 32.15 2.34
N ILE A 120 12.74 32.53 1.33
CA ILE A 120 11.80 31.66 0.62
C ILE A 120 12.17 31.54 -0.87
N ARG A 121 11.73 30.45 -1.51
CA ARG A 121 12.00 30.19 -2.93
C ARG A 121 11.41 31.31 -3.80
N GLY A 122 12.24 31.95 -4.62
CA GLY A 122 11.84 33.03 -5.53
C GLY A 122 11.46 32.58 -6.95
N GLY A 123 11.41 31.27 -7.22
CA GLY A 123 11.10 30.75 -8.55
C GLY A 123 9.66 30.96 -9.00
N ILE A 124 9.43 30.88 -10.31
CA ILE A 124 8.13 31.12 -10.93
C ILE A 124 7.26 29.88 -11.02
N THR A 125 7.77 28.69 -10.69
CA THR A 125 7.06 27.43 -10.92
C THR A 125 5.83 27.28 -10.01
N ALA A 126 4.89 26.40 -10.39
CA ALA A 126 3.72 26.09 -9.56
C ALA A 126 4.12 25.47 -8.21
N GLU A 127 5.21 24.68 -8.17
CA GLU A 127 5.77 24.14 -6.93
C GLU A 127 6.32 25.25 -6.04
N ASP A 128 7.07 26.22 -6.60
CA ASP A 128 7.59 27.33 -5.81
C ASP A 128 6.47 28.19 -5.22
N HIS A 129 5.41 28.43 -6.00
CA HIS A 129 4.22 29.13 -5.53
C HIS A 129 3.55 28.40 -4.36
N GLU A 130 3.21 27.12 -4.53
CA GLU A 130 2.60 26.31 -3.45
C GLU A 130 3.52 26.24 -2.22
N ARG A 131 4.84 26.15 -2.41
CA ARG A 131 5.83 26.15 -1.32
C ARG A 131 5.79 27.47 -0.53
N ARG A 132 5.71 28.61 -1.20
CA ARG A 132 5.58 29.93 -0.54
C ARG A 132 4.29 30.04 0.27
N LEU A 133 3.17 29.53 -0.25
CA LEU A 133 1.90 29.48 0.48
C LEU A 133 2.02 28.65 1.77
N ARG A 134 2.64 27.48 1.67
CA ARG A 134 2.87 26.60 2.84
C ARG A 134 3.83 27.23 3.84
N ASN A 135 4.91 27.87 3.38
CA ASN A 135 5.88 28.54 4.23
C ASN A 135 5.23 29.71 5.00
N ARG A 136 4.46 30.57 4.32
CA ARG A 136 3.74 31.68 4.96
C ARG A 136 2.76 31.17 6.02
N TYR A 137 2.00 30.12 5.70
CA TYR A 137 1.10 29.48 6.67
C TYR A 137 1.83 28.95 7.91
N ALA A 138 2.98 28.28 7.75
CA ALA A 138 3.75 27.76 8.89
C ALA A 138 4.28 28.87 9.80
N VAL A 139 4.85 29.94 9.22
CA VAL A 139 5.34 31.10 9.99
C VAL A 139 4.19 31.80 10.71
N HIS A 140 3.09 32.09 10.02
CA HIS A 140 1.90 32.70 10.62
C HIS A 140 1.33 31.84 11.75
N THR A 141 1.29 30.52 11.55
CA THR A 141 0.82 29.56 12.58
C THR A 141 1.76 29.55 13.79
N ALA A 142 3.08 29.61 13.56
CA ALA A 142 4.08 29.68 14.63
C ALA A 142 3.95 30.97 15.45
N LEU A 143 3.82 32.13 14.79
CA LEU A 143 3.58 33.42 15.43
C LEU A 143 2.26 33.41 16.22
N HIS A 144 1.18 32.90 15.62
CA HIS A 144 -0.11 32.77 16.29
C HIS A 144 -0.04 31.86 17.52
N SER A 145 0.65 30.72 17.41
CA SER A 145 0.87 29.80 18.53
C SER A 145 1.75 30.37 19.64
N SER A 146 2.43 31.48 19.35
CA SER A 146 3.29 32.24 20.26
C SER A 146 2.58 33.46 20.86
N GLY A 147 1.28 33.65 20.58
CA GLY A 147 0.47 34.74 21.14
C GLY A 147 0.52 36.04 20.35
N LEU A 148 1.11 36.00 19.15
CA LEU A 148 1.20 37.13 18.24
C LEU A 148 0.05 37.08 17.22
N VAL A 149 -0.47 38.24 16.84
CA VAL A 149 -1.51 38.39 15.83
C VAL A 149 -1.04 39.37 14.77
N PRO A 150 -1.37 39.17 13.49
CA PRO A 150 -1.04 40.13 12.44
C PRO A 150 -1.70 41.46 12.75
N GLU A 151 -0.97 42.55 12.55
CA GLU A 151 -1.50 43.91 12.72
C GLU A 151 -2.53 44.24 11.64
N ASP A 152 -2.22 43.87 10.39
CA ASP A 152 -3.12 43.97 9.25
C ASP A 152 -3.40 42.56 8.69
N THR A 153 -4.67 42.17 8.63
CA THR A 153 -5.11 40.86 8.14
C THR A 153 -5.49 40.87 6.66
N LYS A 154 -5.63 42.07 6.09
CA LYS A 154 -6.17 42.30 4.75
C LYS A 154 -5.13 42.82 3.79
N HIS A 155 -3.98 43.26 4.27
CA HIS A 155 -2.96 43.88 3.44
C HIS A 155 -1.56 43.34 3.70
N ILE A 156 -0.74 43.35 2.66
CA ILE A 156 0.70 43.13 2.74
C ILE A 156 1.44 44.42 2.33
N GLN A 157 2.55 44.70 3.01
CA GLN A 157 3.41 45.84 2.70
C GLN A 157 4.70 45.36 2.04
N TYR A 158 5.39 46.24 1.33
CA TYR A 158 6.75 46.00 0.85
C TYR A 158 7.57 47.28 0.88
N PHE A 159 8.89 47.13 0.90
CA PHE A 159 9.84 48.20 0.63
C PHE A 159 10.73 47.84 -0.56
N LYS A 160 11.36 48.85 -1.16
CA LYS A 160 12.28 48.71 -2.28
C LYS A 160 13.71 48.90 -1.77
N LEU A 161 14.59 47.97 -2.10
CA LEU A 161 16.02 48.09 -1.86
C LEU A 161 16.78 48.34 -3.16
N PRO A 162 17.71 49.30 -3.20
CA PRO A 162 18.71 49.37 -4.27
C PRO A 162 19.48 48.06 -4.31
N TRP A 163 19.50 47.40 -5.47
CA TRP A 163 20.04 46.04 -5.58
C TRP A 163 20.98 45.91 -6.78
N ALA A 164 22.27 45.75 -6.49
CA ALA A 164 23.31 45.62 -7.52
C ALA A 164 23.16 44.34 -8.34
N GLU A 165 23.38 44.45 -9.65
CA GLU A 165 23.49 43.26 -10.51
C GLU A 165 24.76 42.45 -10.17
N LYS A 166 24.79 41.20 -10.63
CA LYS A 166 25.87 40.24 -10.32
C LYS A 166 27.27 40.78 -10.68
N GLU A 167 27.42 41.34 -11.88
CA GLU A 167 28.73 41.81 -12.36
C GLU A 167 29.14 43.12 -11.68
N GLU A 168 28.20 43.99 -11.34
CA GLU A 168 28.46 45.19 -10.52
C GLU A 168 28.93 44.81 -9.12
N LEU A 169 28.28 43.83 -8.47
CA LEU A 169 28.68 43.36 -7.15
C LEU A 169 30.07 42.71 -7.18
N LYS A 170 30.36 41.87 -8.18
CA LYS A 170 31.69 41.26 -8.34
C LYS A 170 32.78 42.30 -8.55
N LYS A 171 32.52 43.29 -9.42
CA LYS A 171 33.45 44.40 -9.69
C LYS A 171 33.69 45.20 -8.41
N GLY A 172 32.64 45.52 -7.67
CA GLY A 172 32.73 46.13 -6.35
C GLY A 172 33.60 45.32 -5.41
N ILE A 173 33.35 44.01 -5.24
CA ILE A 173 34.15 43.14 -4.38
C ILE A 173 35.63 43.11 -4.80
N GLN A 174 35.93 43.01 -6.10
CA GLN A 174 37.29 42.96 -6.64
C GLN A 174 38.06 44.27 -6.52
N GLU A 175 37.37 45.40 -6.65
CA GLU A 175 37.95 46.74 -6.49
C GLU A 175 38.13 47.12 -5.00
N GLY A 176 37.83 46.19 -4.09
CA GLY A 176 37.82 46.50 -2.66
C GLY A 176 36.76 47.56 -2.35
N ASN A 177 35.59 47.49 -2.95
CA ASN A 177 34.42 48.32 -2.68
C ASN A 177 33.21 47.40 -2.54
N VAL A 178 33.02 46.75 -1.39
CA VAL A 178 31.75 46.05 -1.12
C VAL A 178 30.78 47.06 -0.54
N PRO A 179 29.76 47.51 -1.29
CA PRO A 179 29.05 48.75 -0.96
C PRO A 179 28.11 48.54 0.24
N LYS A 180 28.08 49.50 1.18
CA LYS A 180 26.79 49.93 1.77
C LYS A 180 25.81 50.05 0.60
N ILE A 181 24.58 49.56 0.76
CA ILE A 181 23.52 49.56 -0.28
C ILE A 181 23.79 50.67 -1.28
N LEU A 182 24.14 50.30 -2.52
CA LEU A 182 24.54 51.26 -3.55
C LEU A 182 23.53 52.42 -3.53
N LYS A 183 24.00 53.65 -3.32
CA LYS A 183 23.13 54.82 -3.44
C LYS A 183 22.46 54.74 -4.82
N CYS A 184 21.16 55.07 -4.88
CA CYS A 184 20.38 55.17 -6.11
C CYS A 184 20.90 56.28 -7.04
N ASP A 185 22.17 56.23 -7.43
CA ASP A 185 22.77 57.24 -8.31
C ASP A 185 22.61 56.82 -9.78
N ASN A 186 22.22 55.56 -10.05
CA ASN A 186 21.97 55.04 -11.39
C ASN A 186 20.47 54.84 -11.67
N GLU A 187 19.94 55.63 -12.60
CA GLU A 187 18.57 55.59 -13.15
C GLU A 187 18.17 54.23 -13.75
N ASN A 188 19.10 53.29 -13.93
CA ASN A 188 18.91 51.99 -14.57
C ASN A 188 18.88 50.77 -13.62
N SER A 189 18.93 50.95 -12.30
CA SER A 189 18.95 49.82 -11.36
C SER A 189 17.53 49.33 -11.00
N ASN A 190 17.25 48.04 -11.21
CA ASN A 190 15.98 47.43 -10.80
C ASN A 190 15.99 47.16 -9.29
N PRO A 191 15.16 47.84 -8.48
CA PRO A 191 15.18 47.64 -7.04
C PRO A 191 14.63 46.26 -6.66
N LEU A 192 15.20 45.67 -5.60
CA LEU A 192 14.65 44.46 -4.98
C LEU A 192 13.39 44.83 -4.19
N VAL A 193 12.26 44.25 -4.58
CA VAL A 193 10.98 44.38 -3.86
C VAL A 193 10.95 43.36 -2.72
N VAL A 194 10.85 43.83 -1.49
CA VAL A 194 10.87 42.99 -0.28
C VAL A 194 9.56 43.13 0.50
N PRO A 195 8.69 42.12 0.49
CA PRO A 195 7.46 42.13 1.28
C PRO A 195 7.73 41.97 2.77
N PHE A 196 6.91 42.60 3.61
CA PHE A 196 6.96 42.44 5.05
C PHE A 196 5.57 42.52 5.70
N GLU A 197 5.47 41.99 6.92
CA GLU A 197 4.26 41.94 7.72
C GLU A 197 4.57 42.16 9.21
N TRP A 198 3.78 43.03 9.87
CA TRP A 198 3.88 43.29 11.29
C TRP A 198 2.95 42.39 12.11
N PHE A 199 3.46 41.92 13.24
CA PHE A 199 2.74 41.14 14.23
C PHE A 199 2.92 41.76 15.61
N ARG A 200 1.84 41.79 16.40
CA ARG A 200 1.82 42.31 17.76
C ARG A 200 1.21 41.33 18.74
N ARG A 201 1.50 41.49 20.02
CA ARG A 201 0.85 40.72 21.09
C ARG A 201 -0.67 40.89 21.06
N GLY A 202 -1.39 39.78 21.00
CA GLY A 202 -2.86 39.78 21.01
C GLY A 202 -3.44 39.97 22.42
N ALA A 203 -4.21 41.04 22.65
CA ALA A 203 -4.86 41.32 23.94
C ALA A 203 -5.85 40.21 24.38
N LEU A 204 -6.50 39.54 23.43
CA LEU A 204 -7.45 38.43 23.67
C LEU A 204 -6.78 37.04 23.67
N SER A 205 -5.47 37.02 23.41
CA SER A 205 -4.63 35.82 23.36
C SER A 205 -3.48 35.88 24.38
N PRO A 206 -3.74 36.21 25.67
CA PRO A 206 -2.69 36.30 26.65
C PRO A 206 -2.08 34.91 26.88
N ILE A 207 -0.77 34.86 26.72
CA ILE A 207 0.08 33.73 27.07
C ILE A 207 0.93 34.19 28.25
N THR A 208 0.33 34.27 29.44
CA THR A 208 1.04 34.76 30.64
C THR A 208 1.85 33.65 31.30
N LYS A 209 1.36 32.40 31.22
CA LYS A 209 1.92 31.21 31.89
C LYS A 209 3.06 30.48 31.15
N ILE A 210 3.40 30.85 29.91
CA ILE A 210 4.53 30.21 29.19
C ILE A 210 5.85 30.87 29.62
N LYS A 211 6.83 30.03 29.98
CA LYS A 211 8.22 30.43 30.25
C LYS A 211 8.95 30.61 28.92
N TRP A 212 9.59 31.76 28.75
CA TRP A 212 10.41 32.10 27.58
C TRP A 212 11.88 31.88 27.93
N TYR A 213 12.71 31.60 26.92
CA TYR A 213 14.15 31.42 27.11
C TYR A 213 14.83 32.71 27.60
N ASP A 214 14.36 33.84 27.07
CA ASP A 214 14.79 35.18 27.46
C ASP A 214 13.71 35.86 28.33
N GLU A 215 14.13 36.62 29.35
CA GLU A 215 13.19 37.36 30.22
C GLU A 215 12.44 38.46 29.43
N ARG A 216 13.02 38.94 28.33
CA ARG A 216 12.40 39.91 27.42
C ARG A 216 11.62 39.21 26.32
N ARG A 217 10.31 39.27 26.44
CA ARG A 217 9.34 38.76 25.46
C ARG A 217 9.19 39.77 24.32
N PRO A 218 9.30 39.40 23.03
CA PRO A 218 9.04 40.35 21.96
C PRO A 218 7.56 40.77 21.98
N GLU A 219 7.33 42.08 21.94
CA GLU A 219 5.99 42.67 21.86
C GLU A 219 5.53 42.81 20.42
N ASN A 220 6.49 43.13 19.55
CA ASN A 220 6.30 43.32 18.12
C ASN A 220 7.29 42.45 17.34
N VAL A 221 6.80 41.80 16.29
CA VAL A 221 7.60 40.98 15.38
C VAL A 221 7.39 41.46 13.96
N LEU A 222 8.48 41.78 13.27
CA LEU A 222 8.50 42.13 11.86
C LEU A 222 8.95 40.90 11.05
N VAL A 223 8.09 40.35 10.20
CA VAL A 223 8.45 39.26 9.29
C VAL A 223 8.81 39.86 7.94
N VAL A 224 10.02 39.59 7.45
CA VAL A 224 10.53 40.07 6.16
C VAL A 224 10.72 38.88 5.22
N TRP A 225 10.04 38.89 4.07
CA TRP A 225 10.04 37.80 3.11
C TRP A 225 11.12 38.02 2.04
N LEU A 226 12.23 37.27 2.14
CA LEU A 226 13.37 37.40 1.24
C LEU A 226 13.28 36.36 0.10
N ALA A 227 13.24 36.84 -1.14
CA ALA A 227 13.31 35.97 -2.31
C ALA A 227 14.75 35.44 -2.49
N GLU A 228 14.98 34.17 -2.17
CA GLU A 228 16.32 33.57 -2.19
C GLU A 228 17.02 33.65 -3.56
N SER A 229 16.26 33.69 -4.65
CA SER A 229 16.82 33.89 -6.00
C SER A 229 17.63 35.18 -6.14
N ALA A 230 17.40 36.18 -5.29
CA ALA A 230 18.19 37.41 -5.23
C ALA A 230 19.53 37.26 -4.50
N PHE A 231 19.74 36.15 -3.78
CA PHE A 231 20.91 35.87 -2.93
C PHE A 231 21.82 34.77 -3.48
N LEU A 232 21.62 34.32 -4.73
CA LEU A 232 22.41 33.22 -5.33
C LEU A 232 23.92 33.50 -5.41
N TYR A 233 24.33 34.77 -5.34
CA TYR A 233 25.73 35.21 -5.40
C TYR A 233 26.07 36.04 -4.17
N HIS A 234 27.08 35.62 -3.41
CA HIS A 234 27.51 36.23 -2.15
C HIS A 234 26.36 36.40 -1.13
N PRO A 235 25.65 35.31 -0.78
CA PRO A 235 24.50 35.36 0.13
C PRO A 235 24.81 35.98 1.49
N VAL A 236 26.00 35.77 2.07
CA VAL A 236 26.36 36.30 3.40
C VAL A 236 26.54 37.82 3.34
N ILE A 237 27.27 38.32 2.34
CA ILE A 237 27.42 39.76 2.08
C ILE A 237 26.07 40.41 1.77
N ARG A 238 25.24 39.78 0.93
CA ARG A 238 23.91 40.33 0.61
C ARG A 238 22.97 40.35 1.81
N LEU A 239 23.07 39.36 2.70
CA LEU A 239 22.35 39.37 3.98
C LEU A 239 22.82 40.54 4.86
N SER A 240 24.13 40.78 4.97
CA SER A 240 24.64 41.91 5.77
C SER A 240 24.17 43.26 5.22
N GLN A 241 24.05 43.41 3.89
CA GLN A 241 23.47 44.61 3.26
C GLN A 241 22.00 44.83 3.65
N VAL A 242 21.19 43.76 3.71
CA VAL A 242 19.78 43.87 4.13
C VAL A 242 19.68 44.19 5.63
N ILE A 243 20.53 43.59 6.45
CA ILE A 243 20.57 43.85 7.90
C ILE A 243 21.00 45.30 8.17
N ASP A 244 22.03 45.80 7.49
CA ASP A 244 22.45 47.21 7.53
C ASP A 244 21.31 48.14 7.04
N ALA A 245 20.57 47.74 6.01
CA ALA A 245 19.40 48.46 5.52
C ALA A 245 18.33 48.66 6.59
N LEU A 246 18.02 47.61 7.35
CA LEU A 246 16.98 47.66 8.37
C LEU A 246 17.44 48.40 9.64
N GLY A 247 18.75 48.65 9.76
CA GLY A 247 19.37 49.39 10.85
C GLY A 247 19.58 48.52 12.09
N GLN A 248 20.84 48.20 12.40
CA GLN A 248 21.17 47.71 13.74
C GLN A 248 21.17 48.92 14.70
N SER A 249 20.24 48.93 15.66
CA SER A 249 20.31 49.90 16.73
C SER A 249 21.53 49.58 17.61
N ASN A 250 22.44 50.54 17.78
CA ASN A 250 23.53 50.44 18.76
C ASN A 250 23.02 50.27 20.22
N ASN A 251 21.72 50.46 20.45
CA ASN A 251 21.04 50.04 21.67
C ASN A 251 20.36 48.69 21.40
N ASN A 252 20.70 47.67 22.19
CA ASN A 252 20.28 46.24 22.17
C ASN A 252 18.75 45.94 22.16
N ASP A 253 17.91 46.74 21.50
CA ASP A 253 16.45 46.73 21.62
C ASP A 253 15.74 46.12 20.38
N ALA A 254 16.46 45.82 19.29
CA ALA A 254 15.96 45.08 18.13
C ALA A 254 16.79 43.81 17.87
N GLN A 255 16.20 42.62 18.05
CA GLN A 255 16.83 41.33 17.72
C GLN A 255 16.56 40.96 16.26
N ILE A 256 17.58 40.53 15.51
CA ILE A 256 17.44 40.10 14.11
C ILE A 256 17.86 38.64 13.99
N ASP A 257 16.95 37.77 13.56
CA ASP A 257 17.20 36.36 13.29
C ASP A 257 16.87 36.02 11.83
N VAL A 258 17.61 35.09 11.24
CA VAL A 258 17.39 34.61 9.86
C VAL A 258 16.88 33.18 9.87
N ILE A 259 15.79 32.92 9.13
CA ILE A 259 15.33 31.58 8.80
C ILE A 259 15.68 31.31 7.33
N GLY A 260 16.67 30.44 7.11
CA GLY A 260 17.19 30.13 5.79
C GLY A 260 18.54 29.40 5.81
N PRO A 261 19.07 29.06 4.63
CA PRO A 261 18.45 29.21 3.32
C PRO A 261 17.46 28.07 2.99
N SER A 262 16.60 28.29 1.99
CA SER A 262 15.63 27.29 1.48
C SER A 262 16.25 26.25 0.56
N HIS A 263 17.41 26.52 -0.08
CA HIS A 263 18.18 25.51 -0.82
C HIS A 263 19.52 25.18 -0.16
N SER A 264 19.87 23.89 -0.19
CA SER A 264 21.21 23.42 0.22
C SER A 264 22.34 23.96 -0.66
N GLY A 265 22.03 24.34 -1.92
CA GLY A 265 23.00 25.00 -2.81
C GLY A 265 23.41 26.37 -2.27
N THR A 266 22.46 27.17 -1.81
CA THR A 266 22.72 28.47 -1.19
C THR A 266 23.49 28.32 0.12
N LEU A 267 23.19 27.30 0.94
CA LEU A 267 23.96 27.01 2.15
C LEU A 267 25.42 26.68 1.82
N ARG A 268 25.66 25.90 0.76
CA ARG A 268 27.02 25.64 0.26
C ARG A 268 27.72 26.93 -0.16
N THR A 269 27.03 27.81 -0.89
CA THR A 269 27.59 29.11 -1.29
C THR A 269 27.91 29.99 -0.09
N MET A 270 27.04 30.02 0.93
CA MET A 270 27.31 30.72 2.20
C MET A 270 28.60 30.19 2.85
N LEU A 271 28.77 28.87 2.92
CA LEU A 271 29.96 28.25 3.53
C LEU A 271 31.24 28.56 2.75
N SER A 272 31.19 28.57 1.42
CA SER A 272 32.35 28.95 0.59
C SER A 272 32.71 30.43 0.66
N GLU A 273 31.79 31.27 1.14
CA GLU A 273 32.00 32.71 1.29
C GLU A 273 32.73 33.06 2.59
N ILE A 274 32.71 32.17 3.59
CA ILE A 274 33.30 32.41 4.93
C ILE A 274 34.82 32.62 4.87
N GLU A 275 35.54 31.76 4.15
CA GLU A 275 37.01 31.82 4.05
C GLU A 275 37.49 33.15 3.41
N PRO A 276 36.95 33.58 2.25
CA PRO A 276 37.26 34.90 1.68
C PRO A 276 36.96 36.09 2.61
N ILE A 277 35.91 36.01 3.43
CA ILE A 277 35.56 37.05 4.40
C ILE A 277 36.63 37.13 5.51
N HIS A 278 37.11 35.98 5.99
CA HIS A 278 38.11 35.90 7.06
C HIS A 278 39.49 36.44 6.64
N ASP A 279 39.91 36.17 5.41
CA ASP A 279 41.23 36.58 4.89
C ASP A 279 41.28 38.07 4.46
N SER A 280 40.12 38.72 4.36
CA SER A 280 40.01 40.11 3.92
C SER A 280 40.19 41.12 5.06
N ASN A 281 41.39 41.70 5.18
CA ASN A 281 41.67 42.85 6.05
C ASN A 281 41.02 44.14 5.49
N PHE A 282 39.71 44.30 5.63
CA PHE A 282 38.98 45.49 5.20
C PHE A 282 39.15 46.68 6.17
N ASN A 283 40.32 47.33 6.15
CA ASN A 283 40.63 48.53 6.97
C ASN A 283 40.37 49.87 6.23
N ASN A 284 39.14 50.10 5.75
CA ASN A 284 38.76 51.35 5.08
C ASN A 284 37.32 51.77 5.45
N GLU A 285 37.06 53.07 5.58
CA GLU A 285 35.78 53.65 6.06
C GLU A 285 34.57 53.36 5.14
N ASN A 286 34.85 52.90 3.92
CA ASN A 286 33.86 52.52 2.91
C ASN A 286 33.44 51.03 2.96
N TYR A 287 34.01 50.23 3.87
CA TYR A 287 33.62 48.84 4.09
C TYR A 287 32.58 48.71 5.20
N VAL A 288 31.58 47.87 5.00
CA VAL A 288 30.86 47.26 6.11
C VAL A 288 31.88 46.40 6.86
N LYS A 289 32.10 46.64 8.16
CA LYS A 289 32.74 45.65 9.02
C LYS A 289 31.77 44.47 9.13
N VAL A 290 31.81 43.58 8.15
CA VAL A 290 30.91 42.42 8.01
C VAL A 290 30.91 41.64 9.32
N ASP A 291 32.08 41.48 9.94
CA ASP A 291 32.23 40.84 11.26
C ASP A 291 31.38 41.51 12.35
N SER A 292 31.28 42.85 12.39
CA SER A 292 30.48 43.53 13.42
C SER A 292 28.97 43.47 13.19
N ILE A 293 28.51 43.35 11.93
CA ILE A 293 27.07 43.20 11.62
C ILE A 293 26.62 41.76 11.83
N LEU A 294 27.50 40.81 11.54
CA LEU A 294 27.21 39.38 11.64
C LEU A 294 27.42 38.83 13.06
N ASP A 295 28.16 39.53 13.92
CA ASP A 295 28.39 39.10 15.30
C ASP A 295 27.07 38.98 16.07
N GLY A 296 26.84 37.80 16.64
CA GLY A 296 25.60 37.46 17.35
C GLY A 296 24.40 37.16 16.46
N LEU A 297 24.53 37.20 15.13
CA LEU A 297 23.44 36.86 14.20
C LEU A 297 23.08 35.38 14.32
N LYS A 298 21.80 35.09 14.52
CA LYS A 298 21.29 33.71 14.56
C LYS A 298 20.71 33.32 13.22
N ILE A 299 21.20 32.20 12.67
CA ILE A 299 20.69 31.62 11.42
C ILE A 299 20.13 30.23 11.71
N TYR A 300 18.85 30.04 11.44
CA TYR A 300 18.17 28.76 11.56
C TYR A 300 17.85 28.17 10.18
N SER A 301 18.30 26.93 9.93
CA SER A 301 18.09 26.26 8.63
C SER A 301 17.10 25.09 8.74
N PRO A 302 15.81 25.28 8.37
CA PRO A 302 14.79 24.22 8.37
C PRO A 302 14.69 23.40 7.08
N TRP A 303 15.37 23.80 6.00
CA TRP A 303 15.20 23.16 4.67
C TRP A 303 16.44 22.44 4.14
N SER A 304 17.64 22.83 4.55
CA SER A 304 18.86 22.29 3.95
C SER A 304 19.24 20.92 4.51
N THR A 305 19.02 19.85 3.74
CA THR A 305 19.25 18.45 4.14
C THR A 305 20.53 17.82 3.61
N VAL A 306 21.24 18.45 2.66
CA VAL A 306 22.45 17.84 2.09
C VAL A 306 23.52 17.61 3.19
N SER A 307 24.22 16.48 3.04
CA SER A 307 25.30 16.00 3.89
C SER A 307 26.43 17.04 4.09
N PRO A 308 26.87 17.32 5.32
CA PRO A 308 27.95 18.28 5.59
C PRO A 308 29.26 18.06 4.80
N PRO A 309 29.77 16.82 4.61
CA PRO A 309 30.94 16.55 3.75
C PRO A 309 30.79 17.04 2.30
N LEU A 310 29.57 17.07 1.75
CA LEU A 310 29.31 17.56 0.39
C LEU A 310 29.11 19.08 0.33
N LEU A 311 28.75 19.71 1.46
CA LEU A 311 28.56 21.16 1.56
C LEU A 311 29.89 21.91 1.77
N VAL A 312 30.83 21.30 2.48
CA VAL A 312 32.12 21.91 2.83
C VAL A 312 33.18 21.52 1.81
N GLU A 313 33.92 22.47 1.24
CA GLU A 313 34.95 22.19 0.23
C GLU A 313 36.20 21.52 0.84
N ASP A 314 36.70 22.04 1.95
CA ASP A 314 37.85 21.53 2.69
C ASP A 314 37.44 20.71 3.92
N TRP A 315 37.02 19.47 3.67
CA TRP A 315 36.61 18.54 4.71
C TRP A 315 37.82 17.86 5.35
N HIS A 316 38.13 18.24 6.59
CA HIS A 316 39.14 17.62 7.43
C HIS A 316 38.42 17.00 8.63
N GLY A 317 37.97 15.74 8.50
CA GLY A 317 37.27 15.06 9.60
C GLY A 317 38.11 15.12 10.88
N GLN A 318 37.51 15.50 12.01
CA GLN A 318 38.26 15.80 13.24
C GLN A 318 38.32 14.65 14.27
N ASP A 319 37.80 13.44 13.99
CA ASP A 319 37.83 12.35 14.98
C ASP A 319 37.98 10.94 14.36
N PRO A 320 39.19 10.34 14.40
CA PRO A 320 39.43 8.95 13.98
C PRO A 320 38.76 7.89 14.86
N ASN A 321 38.38 8.23 16.11
CA ASN A 321 37.74 7.33 17.08
C ASN A 321 36.20 7.55 17.15
N GLY A 322 35.69 8.53 16.39
CA GLY A 322 34.32 9.03 16.51
C GLY A 322 33.31 8.22 15.72
N ASP A 323 32.68 7.24 16.38
CA ASP A 323 31.47 6.55 15.86
C ASP A 323 30.20 7.44 15.90
N SER A 324 30.31 8.72 16.25
CA SER A 324 29.15 9.60 16.47
C SER A 324 28.86 10.53 15.28
N ILE A 325 27.67 10.39 14.71
CA ILE A 325 27.11 11.33 13.72
C ILE A 325 27.12 12.79 14.20
N THR A 326 27.12 13.02 15.52
CA THR A 326 27.08 14.36 16.12
C THR A 326 28.26 15.22 15.70
N GLU A 327 29.45 14.63 15.51
CA GLU A 327 30.64 15.38 15.08
C GLU A 327 30.53 15.90 13.64
N ILE A 328 29.87 15.14 12.76
CA ILE A 328 29.56 15.60 11.39
C ILE A 328 28.66 16.84 11.43
N TYR A 329 27.71 16.88 12.37
CA TYR A 329 26.79 18.00 12.54
C TYR A 329 27.45 19.24 13.16
N ARG A 330 28.56 19.08 13.90
CA ARG A 330 29.28 20.20 14.53
C ARG A 330 30.08 21.06 13.54
N VAL A 331 30.44 20.52 12.38
CA VAL A 331 31.33 21.20 11.43
C VAL A 331 30.73 22.51 10.89
N ILE A 332 29.44 22.50 10.53
CA ILE A 332 28.78 23.67 9.94
C ILE A 332 28.63 24.80 10.99
N PRO A 333 28.06 24.57 12.19
CA PRO A 333 28.03 25.57 13.24
C PRO A 333 29.41 26.13 13.60
N LYS A 334 30.44 25.28 13.70
CA LYS A 334 31.82 25.73 13.97
C LYS A 334 32.36 26.68 12.90
N ARG A 335 32.05 26.44 11.61
CA ARG A 335 32.47 27.32 10.51
C ARG A 335 31.74 28.67 10.53
N PHE A 336 30.45 28.70 10.83
CA PHE A 336 29.73 29.98 10.98
C PHE A 336 30.17 30.77 12.21
N ALA A 337 30.50 30.08 13.31
CA ALA A 337 30.98 30.71 14.53
C ALA A 337 32.31 31.46 14.34
N SER A 338 33.13 31.13 13.33
CA SER A 338 34.38 31.86 13.06
C SER A 338 34.17 33.28 12.53
N ILE A 339 32.95 33.62 12.10
CA ILE A 339 32.55 34.96 11.65
C ILE A 339 31.42 35.54 12.51
N GLY A 340 31.29 35.07 13.77
CA GLY A 340 30.33 35.59 14.74
C GLY A 340 28.88 35.10 14.57
N ILE A 341 28.59 34.21 13.61
CA ILE A 341 27.23 33.72 13.35
C ILE A 341 26.92 32.46 14.18
N GLU A 342 25.80 32.48 14.90
CA GLU A 342 25.23 31.30 15.54
C GLU A 342 24.34 30.53 14.55
N PHE A 343 24.87 29.47 13.94
CA PHE A 343 24.12 28.64 13.00
C PHE A 343 23.50 27.41 13.68
N SER A 344 22.18 27.30 13.57
CA SER A 344 21.39 26.17 14.07
C SER A 344 20.70 25.44 12.92
N ARG A 345 21.13 24.21 12.65
CA ARG A 345 20.44 23.32 11.72
C ARG A 345 19.20 22.71 12.40
N MET A 346 18.02 22.91 11.80
CA MET A 346 16.73 22.50 12.37
C MET A 346 16.10 21.29 11.66
N ILE A 347 16.80 20.72 10.68
CA ILE A 347 16.41 19.52 9.92
C ILE A 347 17.61 18.58 9.76
N GLY A 348 17.37 17.28 9.64
CA GLY A 348 18.47 16.30 9.58
C GLY A 348 19.13 16.26 8.20
N THR A 349 20.03 15.30 8.02
CA THR A 349 20.79 15.12 6.78
C THR A 349 20.28 13.95 5.94
N ASP A 350 20.54 14.02 4.65
CA ASP A 350 20.17 12.99 3.68
C ASP A 350 20.82 11.63 3.96
N ASP A 351 21.99 11.60 4.63
CA ASP A 351 22.71 10.36 4.97
C ASP A 351 21.90 9.49 5.93
N LEU A 352 21.21 10.12 6.88
CA LEU A 352 20.29 9.45 7.79
C LEU A 352 19.08 8.88 7.03
N LEU A 353 18.51 9.65 6.11
CA LEU A 353 17.39 9.17 5.29
C LEU A 353 17.82 7.98 4.44
N ALA A 354 18.99 8.06 3.80
CA ALA A 354 19.56 6.98 3.01
C ALA A 354 19.79 5.72 3.86
N MET A 355 20.38 5.87 5.06
CA MET A 355 20.61 4.75 5.98
C MET A 355 19.31 4.03 6.32
N HIS A 356 18.27 4.76 6.74
CA HIS A 356 16.98 4.18 7.12
C HIS A 356 16.25 3.56 5.92
N LEU A 357 16.34 4.16 4.73
CA LEU A 357 15.80 3.56 3.50
C LEU A 357 16.49 2.23 3.17
N ILE A 358 17.82 2.18 3.20
CA ILE A 358 18.58 0.96 2.92
C ILE A 358 18.23 -0.15 3.91
N GLN A 359 18.11 0.18 5.20
CA GLN A 359 17.65 -0.77 6.22
C GLN A 359 16.23 -1.27 5.95
N GLU A 360 15.31 -0.39 5.56
CA GLU A 360 13.92 -0.76 5.25
C GLU A 360 13.81 -1.63 3.99
N LEU A 361 14.59 -1.33 2.94
CA LEU A 361 14.68 -2.17 1.74
C LEU A 361 15.14 -3.59 2.09
N ARG A 362 16.12 -3.74 2.99
CA ARG A 362 16.58 -5.05 3.48
C ARG A 362 15.48 -5.79 4.27
N ARG A 363 14.69 -5.09 5.09
CA ARG A 363 13.55 -5.68 5.83
C ARG A 363 12.48 -6.25 4.91
N ARG A 364 12.36 -5.73 3.70
CA ARG A 364 11.45 -6.20 2.65
C ARG A 364 12.10 -7.17 1.65
N GLY A 365 13.30 -7.68 1.98
CA GLY A 365 13.97 -8.73 1.21
C GLY A 365 14.83 -8.27 0.04
N VAL A 366 15.11 -6.96 -0.10
CA VAL A 366 16.01 -6.47 -1.15
C VAL A 366 17.46 -6.64 -0.70
N ASP A 367 18.22 -7.45 -1.44
CA ASP A 367 19.67 -7.59 -1.26
C ASP A 367 20.41 -6.40 -1.90
N VAL A 368 20.38 -5.27 -1.21
CA VAL A 368 21.06 -4.03 -1.59
C VAL A 368 22.59 -4.12 -1.52
N ILE A 369 23.14 -5.11 -0.83
CA ILE A 369 24.59 -5.25 -0.62
C ILE A 369 25.21 -6.20 -1.64
N GLY A 370 24.54 -7.32 -1.93
CA GLY A 370 24.97 -8.29 -2.92
C GLY A 370 24.65 -7.86 -4.36
N LYS A 371 25.07 -8.68 -5.33
CA LYS A 371 24.94 -8.37 -6.76
C LYS A 371 23.54 -8.62 -7.35
N LYS A 372 22.58 -9.13 -6.57
CA LYS A 372 21.29 -9.64 -7.07
C LYS A 372 20.10 -8.69 -6.87
N GLY A 373 20.17 -7.75 -5.92
CA GLY A 373 19.12 -6.76 -5.69
C GLY A 373 19.43 -5.48 -6.45
N HIS A 374 19.03 -5.40 -7.72
CA HIS A 374 19.18 -4.16 -8.49
C HIS A 374 18.25 -3.07 -7.96
N VAL A 375 18.82 -1.91 -7.65
CA VAL A 375 18.10 -0.71 -7.20
C VAL A 375 18.28 0.39 -8.25
N ALA A 376 17.19 0.96 -8.72
CA ALA A 376 17.23 2.13 -9.60
C ALA A 376 16.99 3.41 -8.78
N LEU A 377 17.81 4.44 -8.96
CA LEU A 377 17.63 5.73 -8.30
C LEU A 377 17.50 6.82 -9.37
N ILE A 378 16.36 7.50 -9.39
CA ILE A 378 16.01 8.53 -10.35
C ILE A 378 16.02 9.89 -9.64
N THR A 379 16.93 10.79 -10.01
CA THR A 379 17.13 12.08 -9.34
C THR A 379 17.11 13.29 -10.27
N GLU A 380 16.83 14.47 -9.72
CA GLU A 380 16.92 15.72 -10.50
C GLU A 380 18.37 15.98 -10.96
N TRP A 381 18.54 16.31 -12.24
CA TRP A 381 19.84 16.66 -12.83
C TRP A 381 20.24 18.08 -12.44
N ASP A 382 19.30 19.01 -12.43
CA ASP A 382 19.55 20.46 -12.41
C ASP A 382 19.71 21.06 -11.00
N THR A 383 19.40 20.31 -9.95
CA THR A 383 19.53 20.77 -8.55
C THR A 383 20.77 20.20 -7.87
N PHE A 384 21.43 21.00 -7.02
CA PHE A 384 22.55 20.50 -6.20
C PHE A 384 22.13 19.34 -5.29
N TYR A 385 20.90 19.41 -4.75
CA TYR A 385 20.29 18.33 -3.99
C TYR A 385 20.16 17.02 -4.79
N GLY A 386 19.59 17.08 -6.00
CA GLY A 386 19.42 15.92 -6.87
C GLY A 386 20.74 15.28 -7.31
N LYS A 387 21.82 16.08 -7.43
CA LYS A 387 23.18 15.59 -7.70
C LYS A 387 23.87 14.99 -6.46
N ALA A 388 23.61 15.53 -5.28
CA ALA A 388 24.25 15.12 -4.03
C ALA A 388 23.69 13.79 -3.51
N PHE A 389 22.37 13.60 -3.57
CA PHE A 389 21.72 12.44 -2.97
C PHE A 389 22.20 11.07 -3.51
N PRO A 390 22.38 10.85 -4.83
CA PRO A 390 22.91 9.59 -5.35
C PRO A 390 24.27 9.21 -4.77
N LEU A 391 25.13 10.20 -4.51
CA LEU A 391 26.45 10.00 -3.93
C LEU A 391 26.33 9.57 -2.47
N THR A 392 25.50 10.28 -1.70
CA THR A 392 25.17 9.95 -0.32
C THR A 392 24.60 8.52 -0.20
N PHE A 393 23.64 8.17 -1.05
CA PHE A 393 22.99 6.86 -1.05
C PHE A 393 23.97 5.73 -1.40
N ALA A 394 24.74 5.88 -2.47
CA ALA A 394 25.73 4.91 -2.91
C ALA A 394 26.78 4.64 -1.82
N ARG A 395 27.31 5.70 -1.21
CA ARG A 395 28.32 5.57 -0.14
C ARG A 395 27.74 4.95 1.12
N MET A 396 26.49 5.24 1.44
CA MET A 396 25.82 4.63 2.59
C MET A 396 25.60 3.11 2.37
N MET A 397 25.30 2.68 1.14
CA MET A 397 25.21 1.25 0.79
C MET A 397 26.54 0.50 0.94
N GLU A 398 27.68 1.19 0.91
CA GLU A 398 29.01 0.61 1.15
C GLU A 398 29.36 0.58 2.64
N SER A 399 28.90 1.57 3.40
CA SER A 399 29.23 1.74 4.82
C SER A 399 28.40 0.87 5.76
N ILE A 400 27.23 0.37 5.35
CA ILE A 400 26.39 -0.49 6.18
C ILE A 400 26.90 -1.94 6.20
N ASP A 401 27.07 -2.50 7.40
CA ASP A 401 27.54 -3.88 7.59
C ASP A 401 26.49 -4.89 7.06
N PRO A 402 26.88 -5.83 6.17
CA PRO A 402 26.00 -6.90 5.69
C PRO A 402 25.49 -7.82 6.80
N LYS A 403 26.31 -8.08 7.82
CA LYS A 403 25.99 -9.00 8.94
C LYS A 403 25.26 -8.30 10.08
N LEU A 404 25.49 -7.00 10.26
CA LEU A 404 24.92 -6.19 11.35
C LEU A 404 24.14 -4.99 10.80
N PRO A 405 22.97 -5.21 10.14
CA PRO A 405 22.16 -4.17 9.50
C PRO A 405 21.74 -3.00 10.40
N TYR A 406 21.72 -3.22 11.72
CA TYR A 406 21.23 -2.25 12.72
C TYR A 406 22.34 -1.56 13.50
N LYS A 407 23.60 -1.84 13.15
CA LYS A 407 24.72 -1.10 13.70
C LYS A 407 24.90 0.15 12.84
N ASP A 408 25.01 1.30 13.49
CA ASP A 408 25.36 2.54 12.80
C ASP A 408 26.69 2.37 12.05
N PRO A 409 26.81 2.98 10.86
CA PRO A 409 28.06 2.97 10.12
C PRO A 409 29.14 3.71 10.91
N ASN A 410 30.42 3.42 10.60
CA ASN A 410 31.49 4.30 11.04
C ASN A 410 31.36 5.63 10.28
N TRP A 411 30.81 6.65 10.96
CA TRP A 411 30.46 7.94 10.36
C TRP A 411 31.68 8.70 9.84
N PHE A 412 32.84 8.57 10.50
CA PHE A 412 34.08 9.19 10.05
C PHE A 412 34.57 8.58 8.72
N GLU A 413 34.64 7.25 8.63
CA GLU A 413 35.03 6.54 7.42
C GLU A 413 34.07 6.84 6.26
N TYR A 414 32.77 6.85 6.55
CA TYR A 414 31.73 7.26 5.61
C TYR A 414 31.98 8.66 5.04
N ALA A 415 32.17 9.65 5.90
CA ALA A 415 32.38 11.04 5.50
C ALA A 415 33.65 11.22 4.65
N MET A 416 34.74 10.54 5.02
CA MET A 416 35.99 10.56 4.24
C MET A 416 35.81 9.95 2.84
N LYS A 417 35.13 8.80 2.74
CA LYS A 417 34.83 8.15 1.46
C LYS A 417 33.91 8.99 0.57
N LEU A 418 32.90 9.64 1.16
CA LEU A 418 31.98 10.51 0.44
C LEU A 418 32.71 11.71 -0.19
N LYS A 419 33.79 12.19 0.43
CA LYS A 419 34.56 13.34 -0.05
C LYS A 419 35.59 13.00 -1.12
N GLN A 420 36.14 11.77 -1.14
CA GLN A 420 37.19 11.37 -2.07
C GLN A 420 36.74 11.51 -3.54
N LYS A 421 37.31 12.50 -4.24
CA LYS A 421 37.01 12.83 -5.64
C LYS A 421 37.62 11.85 -6.66
N ASP A 422 38.65 11.11 -6.28
CA ASP A 422 39.44 10.31 -7.23
C ASP A 422 38.72 9.05 -7.75
N ASN A 423 37.55 8.70 -7.19
CA ASN A 423 36.83 7.48 -7.56
C ASN A 423 35.68 7.67 -8.57
N PHE A 424 35.29 8.90 -8.95
CA PHE A 424 34.12 9.17 -9.81
C PHE A 424 34.30 8.78 -11.32
N GLY A 425 34.89 7.62 -11.60
CA GLY A 425 35.04 7.02 -12.93
C GLY A 425 34.09 5.83 -13.20
N GLU A 426 34.31 5.11 -14.31
CA GLU A 426 33.61 3.84 -14.60
C GLU A 426 33.82 2.84 -13.45
N GLY A 427 32.72 2.39 -12.83
CA GLY A 427 32.73 1.51 -11.65
C GLY A 427 32.58 2.22 -10.29
N TYR A 428 32.29 3.53 -10.26
CA TYR A 428 32.06 4.28 -9.00
C TYR A 428 30.91 3.73 -8.16
N PHE A 429 29.84 3.28 -8.80
CA PHE A 429 28.67 2.70 -8.15
C PHE A 429 28.77 1.17 -8.17
N LYS A 430 28.25 0.52 -7.13
CA LYS A 430 28.08 -0.94 -7.17
C LYS A 430 27.28 -1.34 -8.41
N GLU A 431 27.62 -2.47 -9.01
CA GLU A 431 26.94 -3.03 -10.21
C GLU A 431 25.41 -3.17 -10.04
N ASN A 432 24.92 -3.24 -8.80
CA ASN A 432 23.50 -3.35 -8.48
C ASN A 432 22.79 -2.01 -8.19
N LEU A 433 23.46 -0.86 -8.32
CA LEU A 433 22.86 0.48 -8.18
C LEU A 433 22.90 1.21 -9.53
N HIS A 434 21.74 1.52 -10.07
CA HIS A 434 21.58 2.20 -11.36
C HIS A 434 21.03 3.60 -11.15
N ILE A 435 21.76 4.62 -11.60
CA ILE A 435 21.37 6.01 -11.39
C ILE A 435 20.93 6.62 -12.71
N PHE A 436 19.77 7.28 -12.69
CA PHE A 436 19.21 8.01 -13.80
C PHE A 436 18.83 9.41 -13.35
N SER A 437 18.84 10.36 -14.28
CA SER A 437 18.53 11.75 -13.97
C SER A 437 17.48 12.34 -14.91
N TYR A 438 16.71 13.28 -14.39
CA TYR A 438 15.66 14.00 -15.11
C TYR A 438 15.73 15.51 -14.81
N PHE A 439 15.14 16.34 -15.66
CA PHE A 439 15.02 17.78 -15.42
C PHE A 439 13.77 18.10 -14.61
N GLN A 440 13.86 19.04 -13.68
CA GLN A 440 12.67 19.53 -12.98
C GLN A 440 11.62 20.11 -13.95
N GLY A 441 10.34 19.89 -13.66
CA GLY A 441 9.21 20.34 -14.48
C GLY A 441 8.97 19.48 -15.72
N ILE A 442 9.05 18.15 -15.60
CA ILE A 442 8.96 17.19 -16.73
C ILE A 442 7.65 17.26 -17.51
N ASP A 443 6.58 17.79 -16.91
CA ASP A 443 5.29 17.98 -17.57
C ASP A 443 5.25 19.19 -18.53
N GLY A 444 6.29 20.04 -18.52
CA GLY A 444 6.40 21.22 -19.37
C GLY A 444 5.39 22.33 -19.06
N ARG A 445 4.71 22.29 -17.90
CA ARG A 445 3.68 23.27 -17.53
C ARG A 445 4.29 24.48 -16.83
N LEU A 446 4.28 25.62 -17.53
CA LEU A 446 4.65 26.92 -16.98
C LEU A 446 3.45 27.63 -16.35
N THR A 447 3.70 28.45 -15.33
CA THR A 447 2.73 29.36 -14.74
C THR A 447 2.53 30.57 -15.67
N GLY A 448 1.26 30.91 -15.98
CA GLY A 448 0.93 32.12 -16.72
C GLY A 448 1.12 32.08 -18.25
N SER A 449 1.42 30.93 -18.86
CA SER A 449 1.33 30.84 -20.32
C SER A 449 -0.14 30.83 -20.74
N GLU A 450 -0.62 31.96 -21.27
CA GLU A 450 -1.78 31.95 -22.15
C GLU A 450 -1.60 30.78 -23.14
N THR A 451 -2.59 29.90 -23.20
CA THR A 451 -2.76 29.10 -24.40
C THR A 451 -3.13 30.12 -25.47
N SER A 452 -2.15 30.52 -26.27
CA SER A 452 -2.39 31.17 -27.54
C SER A 452 -3.31 30.25 -28.33
N THR A 453 -4.59 30.57 -28.25
CA THR A 453 -5.65 30.01 -29.05
C THR A 453 -5.44 30.55 -30.46
N GLY A 454 -5.05 29.65 -31.35
CA GLY A 454 -4.93 29.87 -32.79
C GLY A 454 -4.35 28.58 -33.37
N GLN A 455 -5.13 27.67 -33.93
CA GLN A 455 -6.16 27.89 -34.94
C GLN A 455 -7.45 27.12 -34.64
N THR A 456 -8.57 27.81 -34.87
CA THR A 456 -9.88 27.24 -35.13
C THR A 456 -9.83 26.25 -36.30
N SER A 457 -10.18 25.00 -36.05
CA SER A 457 -10.90 24.18 -37.02
C SER A 457 -12.22 23.79 -36.38
N ASN A 458 -13.27 24.54 -36.76
CA ASN A 458 -14.64 24.08 -36.62
C ASN A 458 -14.76 22.79 -37.43
N GLU A 459 -15.22 21.71 -36.81
CA GLU A 459 -16.13 20.78 -37.45
C GLU A 459 -16.96 20.07 -36.38
N ASP A 460 -18.26 20.07 -36.64
CA ASP A 460 -19.36 19.71 -35.76
C ASP A 460 -19.47 18.19 -35.54
N GLY A 461 -20.10 17.83 -34.42
CA GLY A 461 -21.01 16.68 -34.38
C GLY A 461 -20.45 15.32 -33.93
N GLU A 462 -21.09 14.82 -32.86
CA GLU A 462 -21.34 13.40 -32.54
C GLU A 462 -20.32 12.59 -31.70
N SER A 463 -20.85 12.15 -30.56
CA SER A 463 -20.55 10.91 -29.83
C SER A 463 -19.19 10.80 -29.12
N GLU A 464 -19.16 11.27 -27.87
CA GLU A 464 -18.17 10.86 -26.86
C GLU A 464 -18.42 9.40 -26.43
N LEU A 465 -18.12 8.46 -27.35
CA LEU A 465 -17.71 7.12 -26.97
C LEU A 465 -16.21 7.23 -26.70
N THR A 466 -15.83 7.39 -25.43
CA THR A 466 -14.42 7.46 -24.98
C THR A 466 -13.69 6.14 -25.29
N LEU A 467 -13.28 5.96 -26.53
CA LEU A 467 -12.28 5.00 -26.95
C LEU A 467 -10.98 5.77 -27.23
N THR A 468 -9.98 5.48 -26.40
CA THR A 468 -8.54 5.72 -26.61
C THR A 468 -8.08 7.19 -26.69
N LYS A 469 -7.74 7.79 -25.53
CA LYS A 469 -6.74 8.87 -25.49
C LYS A 469 -5.42 8.32 -26.06
N SER A 470 -4.93 8.90 -27.15
CA SER A 470 -3.68 8.53 -27.82
C SER A 470 -2.46 8.68 -26.89
N PRO A 471 -1.38 7.89 -27.08
CA PRO A 471 -0.12 8.07 -26.34
C PRO A 471 0.46 9.48 -26.59
N GLU A 472 1.17 10.02 -25.60
CA GLU A 472 1.84 11.31 -25.74
C GLU A 472 2.82 11.29 -26.95
N LEU A 473 2.78 12.35 -27.75
CA LEU A 473 3.72 12.54 -28.84
C LEU A 473 5.09 13.00 -28.27
N PRO A 474 6.22 12.53 -28.81
CA PRO A 474 7.57 12.98 -28.43
C PRO A 474 7.86 14.38 -29.03
N MET A 475 6.98 15.34 -28.78
CA MET A 475 7.05 16.70 -29.30
C MET A 475 6.51 17.70 -28.27
N GLY A 476 7.11 18.91 -28.24
CA GLY A 476 6.66 20.00 -27.38
C GLY A 476 7.48 20.17 -26.10
N ARG A 477 6.90 20.85 -25.10
CA ARG A 477 7.57 21.16 -23.82
C ARG A 477 7.57 19.99 -22.84
N SER A 478 6.61 19.08 -22.98
CA SER A 478 6.45 17.89 -22.15
C SER A 478 7.55 16.87 -22.45
N GLN A 479 8.20 16.34 -21.41
CA GLN A 479 9.27 15.35 -21.49
C GLN A 479 8.80 13.94 -21.04
N LEU A 480 7.49 13.69 -21.07
CA LEU A 480 6.88 12.44 -20.57
C LEU A 480 7.28 11.20 -21.38
N ASP A 481 7.64 11.37 -22.65
CA ASP A 481 8.13 10.31 -23.52
C ASP A 481 9.48 9.74 -23.03
N TYR A 482 10.38 10.61 -22.58
CA TYR A 482 11.65 10.19 -21.95
C TYR A 482 11.41 9.32 -20.72
N ILE A 483 10.39 9.62 -19.92
CA ILE A 483 10.05 8.82 -18.74
C ILE A 483 9.62 7.40 -19.14
N ARG A 484 8.78 7.27 -20.17
CA ARG A 484 8.37 5.94 -20.66
C ARG A 484 9.53 5.17 -21.25
N GLN A 485 10.42 5.83 -21.98
CA GLN A 485 11.63 5.21 -22.50
C GLN A 485 12.54 4.72 -21.37
N LEU A 486 12.71 5.52 -20.32
CA LEU A 486 13.45 5.14 -19.13
C LEU A 486 12.81 3.92 -18.44
N ALA A 487 11.50 3.91 -18.27
CA ALA A 487 10.78 2.82 -17.63
C ALA A 487 10.94 1.49 -18.40
N ARG A 488 10.88 1.52 -19.74
CA ARG A 488 11.14 0.35 -20.59
C ARG A 488 12.59 -0.10 -20.51
N LYS A 489 13.54 0.84 -20.61
CA LYS A 489 14.96 0.53 -20.48
C LYS A 489 15.26 -0.18 -19.16
N LEU A 490 14.64 0.27 -18.07
CA LEU A 490 14.78 -0.35 -16.76
C LEU A 490 14.23 -1.78 -16.72
N ASP A 491 13.09 -2.04 -17.35
CA ASP A 491 12.47 -3.39 -17.41
C ASP A 491 13.26 -4.34 -18.32
N ASP A 492 13.76 -3.83 -19.46
CA ASP A 492 14.47 -4.62 -20.46
C ASP A 492 15.92 -4.96 -20.03
N GLU A 493 16.63 -4.02 -19.40
CA GLU A 493 18.05 -4.18 -19.07
C GLU A 493 18.31 -4.74 -17.66
N TYR A 494 17.39 -4.55 -16.71
CA TYR A 494 17.65 -4.82 -15.30
C TYR A 494 16.48 -5.51 -14.58
N GLU A 495 16.78 -6.50 -13.72
CA GLU A 495 15.77 -7.08 -12.82
C GLU A 495 15.62 -6.22 -11.55
N VAL A 496 15.02 -5.04 -11.69
CA VAL A 496 14.90 -4.04 -10.61
C VAL A 496 14.02 -4.56 -9.47
N LYS A 497 14.54 -4.57 -8.24
CA LYS A 497 13.82 -4.98 -7.02
C LYS A 497 13.30 -3.80 -6.19
N ALA A 498 13.91 -2.64 -6.34
CA ALA A 498 13.41 -1.40 -5.78
C ALA A 498 13.78 -0.21 -6.67
N PHE A 499 12.95 0.82 -6.70
CA PHE A 499 13.35 2.10 -7.28
C PHE A 499 12.99 3.30 -6.38
N GLY A 500 13.88 4.29 -6.41
CA GLY A 500 13.74 5.54 -5.67
C GLY A 500 13.53 6.70 -6.62
N VAL A 501 12.58 7.59 -6.33
CA VAL A 501 12.45 8.87 -7.05
C VAL A 501 12.74 10.01 -6.07
N VAL A 502 13.76 10.80 -6.36
CA VAL A 502 14.19 11.91 -5.50
C VAL A 502 14.19 13.21 -6.29
N GLY A 503 13.70 14.27 -5.65
CA GLY A 503 13.54 15.57 -6.26
C GLY A 503 12.81 16.53 -5.33
N THR A 504 12.79 17.80 -5.71
CA THR A 504 12.11 18.86 -4.98
C THR A 504 10.67 19.06 -5.46
N ASP A 505 10.34 18.72 -6.71
CA ASP A 505 8.96 18.80 -7.25
C ASP A 505 8.17 17.51 -7.03
N VAL A 506 7.07 17.60 -6.29
CA VAL A 506 6.21 16.44 -5.96
C VAL A 506 5.37 15.99 -7.15
N TYR A 507 5.01 16.88 -8.07
CA TYR A 507 4.26 16.51 -9.27
C TYR A 507 5.10 15.61 -10.19
N ASP A 508 6.38 15.92 -10.31
CA ASP A 508 7.33 15.13 -11.09
C ASP A 508 7.55 13.74 -10.45
N LYS A 509 7.68 13.68 -9.11
CA LYS A 509 7.72 12.40 -8.38
C LYS A 509 6.51 11.52 -8.70
N GLN A 510 5.30 12.08 -8.67
CA GLN A 510 4.07 11.34 -8.94
C GLN A 510 4.04 10.77 -10.36
N LEU A 511 4.43 11.57 -11.35
CA LEU A 511 4.51 11.15 -12.75
C LEU A 511 5.53 10.04 -12.98
N LEU A 512 6.72 10.18 -12.41
CA LEU A 512 7.77 9.16 -12.48
C LEU A 512 7.33 7.85 -11.82
N ILE A 513 6.73 7.92 -10.63
CA ILE A 513 6.21 6.73 -9.94
C ILE A 513 5.09 6.07 -10.73
N HIS A 514 4.19 6.86 -11.34
CA HIS A 514 3.12 6.34 -12.20
C HIS A 514 3.71 5.56 -13.38
N ALA A 515 4.59 6.20 -14.16
CA ALA A 515 5.17 5.58 -15.35
C ALA A 515 6.02 4.32 -15.01
N LEU A 516 6.83 4.38 -13.96
CA LEU A 516 7.68 3.26 -13.56
C LEU A 516 6.89 2.08 -13.01
N ARG A 517 5.81 2.31 -12.24
CA ARG A 517 4.96 1.22 -11.75
C ARG A 517 4.16 0.52 -12.84
N GLU A 518 3.77 1.24 -13.89
CA GLU A 518 3.07 0.63 -15.02
C GLU A 518 3.93 -0.37 -15.78
N GLU A 519 5.24 -0.11 -15.92
CA GLU A 519 6.17 -1.04 -16.60
C GLU A 519 6.76 -2.07 -15.62
N LEU A 520 7.33 -1.65 -14.49
CA LEU A 520 8.08 -2.53 -13.58
C LEU A 520 7.17 -3.39 -12.66
N GLY A 521 5.87 -3.09 -12.57
CA GLY A 521 4.92 -3.88 -11.79
C GLY A 521 5.10 -3.77 -10.26
N CYS A 522 5.19 -4.91 -9.56
CA CYS A 522 5.16 -4.99 -8.09
C CYS A 522 6.55 -4.79 -7.45
N VAL A 523 7.25 -3.72 -7.83
CA VAL A 523 8.57 -3.34 -7.30
C VAL A 523 8.41 -2.41 -6.08
N ILE A 524 9.34 -2.49 -5.13
CA ILE A 524 9.34 -1.60 -3.95
C ILE A 524 9.68 -0.18 -4.41
N VAL A 525 8.85 0.79 -4.05
CA VAL A 525 9.04 2.18 -4.42
C VAL A 525 9.35 3.00 -3.18
N PHE A 526 10.38 3.85 -3.27
CA PHE A 526 10.69 4.79 -2.21
C PHE A 526 10.91 6.21 -2.71
N THR A 527 10.78 7.19 -1.81
CA THR A 527 11.08 8.59 -2.07
C THR A 527 11.48 9.27 -0.75
N LEU A 528 11.86 10.54 -0.87
CA LEU A 528 12.17 11.42 0.24
C LEU A 528 11.09 12.48 0.38
N ASP A 529 11.01 13.04 1.58
CA ASP A 529 10.19 14.20 1.94
C ASP A 529 8.68 13.90 1.89
N LEU A 530 8.08 13.73 3.07
CA LEU A 530 6.65 13.48 3.18
C LEU A 530 5.83 14.69 2.71
N ASP A 531 4.88 14.44 1.80
CA ASP A 531 3.93 15.43 1.27
C ASP A 531 2.54 14.81 1.11
N THR A 532 1.52 15.51 1.62
CA THR A 532 0.11 15.11 1.57
C THR A 532 -0.45 14.93 0.17
N ARG A 533 0.14 15.55 -0.87
CA ARG A 533 -0.28 15.34 -2.26
C ARG A 533 -0.17 13.89 -2.70
N MET A 534 0.73 13.11 -2.09
CA MET A 534 0.86 11.67 -2.35
C MET A 534 -0.33 10.85 -1.84
N LEU A 535 -1.15 11.40 -0.94
CA LEU A 535 -2.34 10.75 -0.37
C LEU A 535 -3.61 11.01 -1.19
N HIS A 536 -3.53 11.87 -2.21
CA HIS A 536 -4.71 12.23 -2.98
C HIS A 536 -5.32 10.97 -3.62
N SER A 537 -6.63 10.78 -3.48
CA SER A 537 -7.34 9.57 -3.93
C SER A 537 -7.11 9.27 -5.42
N GLY A 538 -7.03 10.30 -6.25
CA GLY A 538 -6.71 10.18 -7.67
C GLY A 538 -5.30 9.67 -7.99
N GLN A 539 -4.37 9.75 -7.04
CA GLN A 539 -2.98 9.30 -7.16
C GLN A 539 -2.73 7.94 -6.47
N CYS A 540 -3.66 7.52 -5.58
CA CYS A 540 -3.52 6.33 -4.73
C CYS A 540 -3.18 5.05 -5.49
N LYS A 541 -3.63 4.91 -6.75
CA LYS A 541 -3.35 3.74 -7.60
C LYS A 541 -1.84 3.47 -7.75
N TRP A 542 -1.01 4.53 -7.80
CA TRP A 542 0.44 4.42 -7.95
C TRP A 542 1.22 4.93 -6.72
N THR A 543 0.65 5.76 -5.86
CA THR A 543 1.34 6.24 -4.66
C THR A 543 1.20 5.32 -3.45
N ARG A 544 0.20 4.42 -3.41
CA ARG A 544 0.04 3.46 -2.30
C ARG A 544 1.24 2.51 -2.21
N ASN A 545 1.63 2.16 -0.99
CA ASN A 545 2.82 1.37 -0.67
C ASN A 545 4.15 2.03 -1.09
N VAL A 546 4.17 3.34 -1.37
CA VAL A 546 5.43 4.09 -1.50
C VAL A 546 6.00 4.33 -0.10
N ILE A 547 7.26 3.98 0.09
CA ILE A 547 8.02 4.23 1.32
C ILE A 547 8.59 5.65 1.26
N VAL A 548 8.36 6.46 2.28
CA VAL A 548 8.84 7.84 2.34
C VAL A 548 9.74 8.00 3.56
N ALA A 549 11.02 8.29 3.34
CA ALA A 549 11.90 8.73 4.41
C ALA A 549 11.82 10.25 4.56
N SER A 550 11.63 10.72 5.79
CA SER A 550 11.52 12.16 6.04
C SER A 550 11.96 12.51 7.45
N HIS A 551 12.60 13.67 7.62
CA HIS A 551 13.03 14.13 8.95
C HIS A 551 11.85 14.53 9.84
N TYR A 552 10.75 15.01 9.26
CA TYR A 552 9.53 15.37 9.99
C TYR A 552 8.30 14.67 9.42
N GLY A 553 7.34 14.38 10.31
CA GLY A 553 5.98 14.02 9.90
C GLY A 553 5.14 15.25 9.56
N LEU A 554 3.85 15.03 9.34
CA LEU A 554 2.86 16.10 9.18
C LEU A 554 2.53 16.79 10.51
N GLU A 555 2.96 16.21 11.63
CA GLU A 555 2.74 16.73 12.97
C GLU A 555 4.02 16.56 13.82
N LEU A 556 4.19 17.46 14.79
CA LEU A 556 5.08 17.31 15.92
C LEU A 556 4.34 16.65 17.09
N ASN A 557 5.10 16.25 18.09
CA ASN A 557 4.54 15.92 19.39
C ASN A 557 3.64 17.07 19.87
N LYS A 558 2.50 16.75 20.48
CA LYS A 558 1.54 17.74 21.00
C LYS A 558 2.25 18.83 21.82
N LYS A 559 3.30 18.48 22.57
CA LYS A 559 4.18 19.40 23.31
C LYS A 559 4.77 20.56 22.49
N TYR A 560 4.97 20.38 21.19
CA TYR A 560 5.56 21.38 20.30
C TYR A 560 4.55 21.92 19.26
N GLN A 561 3.42 21.26 19.04
CA GLN A 561 2.38 21.66 18.09
C GLN A 561 1.04 21.91 18.80
N GLY A 562 0.88 23.14 19.31
CA GLY A 562 -0.29 23.53 20.06
C GLY A 562 -0.08 24.87 20.74
N VAL A 563 -1.20 25.41 21.24
CA VAL A 563 -1.24 26.69 21.98
C VAL A 563 -1.92 26.45 23.32
N LYS A 564 -1.25 26.83 24.41
CA LYS A 564 -1.84 26.84 25.74
C LYS A 564 -2.13 28.29 26.13
N TYR A 565 -3.36 28.72 25.87
CA TYR A 565 -3.87 29.98 26.40
C TYR A 565 -4.13 29.84 27.90
N ASP A 566 -4.19 30.97 28.62
CA ASP A 566 -4.45 30.95 30.06
C ASP A 566 -5.78 30.29 30.44
N TYR A 567 -6.74 30.23 29.49
CA TYR A 567 -8.09 29.71 29.63
C TYR A 567 -8.42 28.47 28.76
N ALA A 568 -7.57 28.08 27.81
CA ALA A 568 -7.86 26.97 26.89
C ALA A 568 -6.61 26.40 26.21
N GLU A 569 -6.62 25.10 25.92
CA GLU A 569 -5.63 24.46 25.04
C GLU A 569 -6.23 24.30 23.64
N ARG A 570 -5.53 24.80 22.61
CA ARG A 570 -5.92 24.66 21.20
C ARG A 570 -4.86 23.89 20.43
N SER A 571 -5.29 22.86 19.70
CA SER A 571 -4.43 22.11 18.79
C SER A 571 -4.22 22.85 17.47
N VAL A 572 -2.99 22.84 16.97
CA VAL A 572 -2.68 23.26 15.60
C VAL A 572 -2.93 22.09 14.64
N PRO A 573 -3.69 22.25 13.55
CA PRO A 573 -3.94 21.18 12.58
C PRO A 573 -2.64 20.61 11.97
N PRO A 574 -2.66 19.36 11.48
CA PRO A 574 -1.54 18.80 10.72
C PRO A 574 -1.14 19.66 9.52
N PHE A 575 0.17 19.71 9.28
CA PHE A 575 0.78 20.39 8.14
C PHE A 575 0.69 19.53 6.88
N ARG A 576 0.98 20.14 5.72
CA ARG A 576 0.88 19.48 4.40
C ARG A 576 2.15 18.75 3.99
N ASP A 577 3.30 19.12 4.55
CA ASP A 577 4.59 18.48 4.29
C ASP A 577 5.56 18.64 5.46
N ASN A 578 6.64 17.87 5.41
CA ASN A 578 7.66 17.85 6.46
C ASN A 578 8.41 19.19 6.63
N TYR A 579 8.66 19.92 5.55
CA TYR A 579 9.37 21.20 5.59
C TYR A 579 8.54 22.29 6.26
N GLN A 580 7.22 22.24 6.10
CA GLN A 580 6.27 23.10 6.79
C GLN A 580 6.29 22.82 8.30
N THR A 581 6.32 21.55 8.70
CA THR A 581 6.47 21.13 10.10
C THR A 581 7.80 21.62 10.69
N SER A 582 8.91 21.45 9.97
CA SER A 582 10.23 21.93 10.37
C SER A 582 10.25 23.45 10.53
N LEU A 583 9.74 24.20 9.54
CA LEU A 583 9.68 25.66 9.56
C LEU A 583 8.86 26.19 10.74
N TYR A 584 7.70 25.59 11.01
CA TYR A 584 6.89 25.96 12.16
C TYR A 584 7.67 25.79 13.47
N PHE A 585 8.35 24.64 13.64
CA PHE A 585 9.17 24.39 14.82
C PHE A 585 10.33 25.39 14.95
N THR A 586 11.01 25.67 13.83
CA THR A 586 12.10 26.65 13.75
C THR A 586 11.66 28.05 14.11
N CYS A 587 10.53 28.52 13.56
CA CYS A 587 10.02 29.85 13.86
C CYS A 587 9.68 30.00 15.36
N ARG A 588 9.11 28.96 15.99
CA ARG A 588 8.90 28.97 17.45
C ARG A 588 10.22 29.05 18.23
N LYS A 589 11.25 28.31 17.79
CA LYS A 589 12.57 28.35 18.44
C LYS A 589 13.25 29.72 18.29
N ALA A 590 13.18 30.35 17.11
CA ALA A 590 13.69 31.70 16.87
C ALA A 590 13.02 32.73 17.81
N LEU A 591 11.72 32.59 18.07
CA LEU A 591 11.00 33.43 19.03
C LEU A 591 11.33 33.12 20.51
N GLY A 592 12.22 32.18 20.81
CA GLY A 592 12.60 31.81 22.19
C GLY A 592 11.62 30.87 22.89
N LEU A 593 10.82 30.10 22.13
CA LEU A 593 9.83 29.15 22.67
C LEU A 593 10.22 27.69 22.41
N SER A 594 10.52 26.94 23.49
CA SER A 594 10.88 25.52 23.43
C SER A 594 9.70 24.55 23.61
N SER A 595 8.62 24.95 24.30
CA SER A 595 7.43 24.12 24.57
C SER A 595 6.20 24.98 24.89
N HIS A 596 4.99 24.51 24.55
CA HIS A 596 3.75 25.21 24.94
C HIS A 596 3.25 24.86 26.37
N THR A 597 3.85 23.86 27.05
CA THR A 597 3.36 23.35 28.35
C THR A 597 3.83 24.13 29.58
N GLY A 598 4.84 25.01 29.46
CA GLY A 598 5.33 25.88 30.55
C GLY A 598 6.24 25.19 31.59
N GLU A 599 6.59 23.92 31.41
CA GLU A 599 7.48 23.18 32.33
C GLU A 599 8.97 23.51 32.09
N SER A 600 9.66 24.05 33.12
CA SER A 600 11.07 24.50 33.01
C SER A 600 12.12 23.38 32.95
N LYS A 601 11.71 22.11 32.96
CA LYS A 601 12.62 20.96 32.83
C LYS A 601 12.87 20.54 31.38
N PHE A 602 12.30 21.27 30.43
CA PHE A 602 12.18 20.86 29.03
C PHE A 602 12.76 21.88 28.06
N ASP A 603 13.87 22.50 28.45
CA ASP A 603 14.69 23.20 27.48
C ASP A 603 15.39 22.13 26.61
N ILE A 604 15.09 22.12 25.32
CA ILE A 604 15.75 21.19 24.40
C ILE A 604 17.15 21.77 24.16
N SER A 605 18.13 21.26 24.92
CA SER A 605 19.53 21.57 24.68
C SER A 605 19.88 21.25 23.22
N TRP A 606 20.91 21.90 22.68
CA TRP A 606 21.39 21.61 21.33
C TRP A 606 21.63 20.09 21.12
N GLU A 607 22.11 19.39 22.15
CA GLU A 607 22.30 17.93 22.14
C GLU A 607 20.99 17.15 22.06
N GLN A 608 19.95 17.56 22.81
CA GLN A 608 18.63 16.94 22.73
C GLN A 608 17.95 17.22 21.39
N MET A 609 18.16 18.40 20.82
CA MET A 609 17.64 18.76 19.50
C MET A 609 18.29 17.90 18.43
N ILE A 610 19.62 17.79 18.45
CA ILE A 610 20.36 16.95 17.53
C ILE A 610 19.93 15.51 17.68
N LYS A 611 19.85 15.00 18.92
CA LYS A 611 19.34 13.65 19.14
C LYS A 611 17.96 13.46 18.50
N ALA A 612 17.05 14.42 18.64
CA ALA A 612 15.73 14.30 18.01
C ALA A 612 15.79 14.34 16.48
N ILE A 613 16.62 15.21 15.90
CA ILE A 613 16.78 15.38 14.45
C ILE A 613 17.57 14.21 13.82
N THR A 614 18.43 13.52 14.59
CA THR A 614 19.20 12.36 14.12
C THR A 614 18.37 11.07 14.05
N HIS A 615 17.09 11.10 14.42
CA HIS A 615 16.17 9.96 14.33
C HIS A 615 15.02 10.26 13.35
N PRO A 616 15.26 10.23 12.03
CA PRO A 616 14.22 10.51 11.05
C PRO A 616 13.11 9.44 11.07
N ARG A 617 12.00 9.78 10.40
CA ARG A 617 10.80 8.95 10.33
C ARG A 617 10.69 8.26 8.98
N LEU A 618 10.25 7.02 9.01
CA LEU A 618 9.87 6.25 7.83
C LEU A 618 8.37 6.15 7.78
N PHE A 619 7.81 6.41 6.62
CA PHE A 619 6.38 6.39 6.38
C PHE A 619 6.05 5.46 5.22
N GLU A 620 4.85 4.90 5.24
CA GLU A 620 4.26 4.22 4.10
C GLU A 620 2.95 4.90 3.71
N ILE A 621 2.79 5.18 2.41
CA ILE A 621 1.57 5.79 1.87
C ILE A 621 0.47 4.73 1.82
N GLY A 622 -0.56 4.89 2.66
CA GLY A 622 -1.79 4.11 2.61
C GLY A 622 -2.82 4.70 1.63
N ARG A 623 -4.05 4.18 1.69
CA ARG A 623 -5.17 4.66 0.86
C ARG A 623 -5.70 6.02 1.27
N GLU A 624 -5.82 6.26 2.57
CA GLU A 624 -6.42 7.48 3.12
C GLU A 624 -5.48 8.20 4.09
N CYS A 625 -4.44 7.53 4.59
CA CYS A 625 -3.54 8.05 5.60
C CYS A 625 -2.08 7.65 5.34
N VAL A 626 -1.17 8.33 6.02
CA VAL A 626 0.25 7.97 6.08
C VAL A 626 0.45 7.10 7.30
N VAL A 627 1.10 5.94 7.13
CA VAL A 627 1.40 5.03 8.23
C VAL A 627 2.86 5.24 8.67
N ASP A 628 3.06 5.69 9.92
CA ASP A 628 4.40 5.77 10.53
C ASP A 628 4.94 4.36 10.81
N LEU A 629 6.10 4.04 10.22
CA LEU A 629 6.82 2.78 10.35
C LEU A 629 7.91 2.82 11.44
N SER A 630 8.25 4.01 11.94
CA SER A 630 9.29 4.21 12.96
C SER A 630 8.75 3.92 14.36
N VAL A 631 9.51 3.16 15.15
CA VAL A 631 9.19 2.87 16.56
C VAL A 631 10.23 3.59 17.43
N GLY A 632 10.04 4.91 17.57
CA GLY A 632 10.81 5.74 18.50
C GLY A 632 9.90 6.27 19.60
N ASP A 633 10.46 6.43 20.81
CA ASP A 633 9.79 7.19 21.87
C ASP A 633 9.54 8.63 21.39
N GLY A 634 8.44 9.24 21.85
CA GLY A 634 7.92 10.50 21.32
C GLY A 634 8.80 11.71 21.66
N ASP A 635 9.90 11.91 20.93
CA ASP A 635 10.76 13.10 20.96
C ASP A 635 10.02 14.33 20.40
N ILE A 636 10.54 14.95 19.34
CA ILE A 636 9.87 16.04 18.61
C ILE A 636 8.69 15.56 17.76
N HIS A 637 8.63 14.25 17.50
CA HIS A 637 7.55 13.62 16.73
C HIS A 637 6.53 12.96 17.67
N PRO A 638 5.27 12.82 17.23
CA PRO A 638 4.30 12.03 17.98
C PRO A 638 4.80 10.59 18.11
N PRO A 639 4.58 9.92 19.27
CA PRO A 639 4.85 8.50 19.38
C PRO A 639 3.94 7.75 18.42
N ARG A 640 4.48 6.70 17.77
CA ARG A 640 3.67 5.83 16.91
C ARG A 640 2.53 5.24 17.77
N PRO A 641 1.26 5.28 17.31
CA PRO A 641 0.15 4.69 18.04
C PRO A 641 0.43 3.21 18.29
N LYS A 642 0.72 2.85 19.56
CA LYS A 642 0.90 1.45 19.93
C LYS A 642 -0.48 0.80 19.95
N ILE A 643 -0.57 -0.38 19.34
CA ILE A 643 -1.73 -1.22 19.53
C ILE A 643 -1.55 -1.86 20.91
N GLU A 644 -2.16 -1.24 21.92
CA GLU A 644 -2.24 -1.80 23.25
C GLU A 644 -3.29 -2.92 23.30
N PHE A 645 -3.11 -3.86 24.23
CA PHE A 645 -4.06 -4.95 24.48
C PHE A 645 -5.44 -4.47 25.00
N SER A 646 -5.64 -3.15 25.12
CA SER A 646 -6.84 -2.54 25.66
C SER A 646 -8.03 -2.65 24.70
N SER A 647 -9.23 -2.46 25.25
CA SER A 647 -10.55 -2.83 24.71
C SER A 647 -10.80 -2.62 23.21
N VAL A 648 -10.14 -1.69 22.53
CA VAL A 648 -10.35 -1.36 21.10
C VAL A 648 -9.85 -2.46 20.15
N LEU A 649 -8.73 -3.12 20.44
CA LEU A 649 -8.26 -4.24 19.63
C LEU A 649 -9.12 -5.49 19.87
N MET A 650 -9.53 -5.74 21.12
CA MET A 650 -10.54 -6.75 21.42
C MET A 650 -11.87 -6.41 20.74
N PHE A 651 -12.25 -5.13 20.64
CA PHE A 651 -13.47 -4.70 19.95
C PHE A 651 -13.35 -4.92 18.43
N ASN A 652 -12.24 -4.52 17.80
CA ASN A 652 -12.03 -4.68 16.36
C ASN A 652 -11.80 -6.14 15.96
N LEU A 653 -11.04 -6.92 16.75
CA LEU A 653 -10.92 -8.36 16.56
C LEU A 653 -12.25 -9.05 16.87
N ALA A 654 -12.99 -8.64 17.90
CA ALA A 654 -14.35 -9.15 18.14
C ALA A 654 -15.29 -8.78 17.01
N TRP A 655 -15.15 -7.63 16.35
CA TRP A 655 -15.92 -7.28 15.16
C TRP A 655 -15.46 -8.04 13.92
N ILE A 656 -14.18 -8.38 13.76
CA ILE A 656 -13.71 -9.28 12.71
C ILE A 656 -14.19 -10.69 12.96
N PHE A 657 -14.05 -11.21 14.18
CA PHE A 657 -14.58 -12.51 14.58
C PHE A 657 -16.10 -12.53 14.58
N ALA A 658 -16.78 -11.43 14.87
CA ALA A 658 -18.22 -11.29 14.79
C ALA A 658 -18.68 -11.09 13.35
N ALA A 659 -17.91 -10.47 12.47
CA ALA A 659 -18.20 -10.34 11.04
C ALA A 659 -17.91 -11.66 10.32
N VAL A 660 -16.86 -12.38 10.70
CA VAL A 660 -16.57 -13.74 10.25
C VAL A 660 -17.62 -14.71 10.81
N ALA A 661 -17.97 -14.60 12.09
CA ALA A 661 -19.08 -15.36 12.68
C ALA A 661 -20.40 -14.97 12.04
N PHE A 662 -20.63 -13.70 11.71
CA PHE A 662 -21.82 -13.22 11.01
C PHE A 662 -21.84 -13.73 9.58
N CYS A 663 -20.72 -13.76 8.86
CA CYS A 663 -20.59 -14.39 7.55
C CYS A 663 -20.82 -15.90 7.64
N ILE A 664 -20.28 -16.58 8.66
CA ILE A 664 -20.57 -17.98 8.94
C ILE A 664 -22.05 -18.18 9.29
N LEU A 665 -22.65 -17.27 10.05
CA LEU A 665 -24.07 -17.25 10.47
C LEU A 665 -25.00 -16.88 9.31
N LEU A 666 -24.55 -16.08 8.36
CA LEU A 666 -25.28 -15.64 7.18
C LEU A 666 -25.20 -16.73 6.11
N LEU A 667 -24.03 -17.37 5.94
CA LEU A 667 -23.89 -18.67 5.27
C LEU A 667 -24.73 -19.76 5.96
N ALA A 668 -24.90 -19.70 7.29
CA ALA A 668 -25.77 -20.58 8.06
C ALA A 668 -27.27 -20.23 7.98
N TYR A 669 -27.58 -18.96 7.75
CA TYR A 669 -28.95 -18.46 7.61
C TYR A 669 -29.50 -18.83 6.24
N ILE A 670 -28.65 -18.71 5.21
CA ILE A 670 -28.91 -19.05 3.82
C ILE A 670 -28.98 -20.58 3.61
N SER A 671 -28.35 -21.37 4.47
CA SER A 671 -28.41 -22.84 4.44
C SER A 671 -29.16 -23.41 5.64
N THR A 672 -30.38 -23.89 5.43
CA THR A 672 -31.17 -24.63 6.45
C THR A 672 -30.44 -25.85 7.04
N ASP A 673 -29.41 -26.35 6.35
CA ASP A 673 -28.59 -27.47 6.81
C ASP A 673 -27.41 -27.06 7.71
N VAL A 674 -26.89 -25.84 7.60
CA VAL A 674 -25.79 -25.35 8.45
C VAL A 674 -26.32 -24.93 9.84
N ARG A 675 -27.58 -24.48 9.95
CA ARG A 675 -28.26 -24.31 11.24
C ARG A 675 -28.27 -25.60 12.08
N LYS A 676 -28.51 -26.76 11.45
CA LYS A 676 -28.43 -28.07 12.11
C LYS A 676 -26.99 -28.44 12.53
N VAL A 677 -25.97 -27.91 11.84
CA VAL A 677 -24.56 -28.10 12.21
C VAL A 677 -24.20 -27.26 13.42
N MET A 678 -24.66 -26.01 13.51
CA MET A 678 -24.49 -25.18 14.71
C MET A 678 -25.25 -25.72 15.92
N ASP A 679 -26.48 -26.22 15.74
CA ASP A 679 -27.22 -26.90 16.81
C ASP A 679 -26.54 -28.20 17.25
N ALA A 680 -25.92 -28.93 16.30
CA ALA A 680 -25.10 -30.10 16.60
C ALA A 680 -23.75 -29.75 17.24
N VAL A 681 -23.19 -28.57 17.00
CA VAL A 681 -21.96 -28.08 17.66
C VAL A 681 -22.28 -27.65 19.09
N ASN A 682 -23.39 -26.93 19.32
CA ASN A 682 -23.84 -26.52 20.65
C ASN A 682 -24.27 -27.71 21.53
N LYS A 683 -24.93 -28.74 20.97
CA LYS A 683 -25.31 -29.94 21.73
C LYS A 683 -24.17 -30.94 21.96
N MET A 684 -22.98 -30.71 21.39
CA MET A 684 -21.85 -31.68 21.37
C MET A 684 -20.60 -31.13 22.09
N GLY A 685 -20.78 -30.13 22.95
CA GLY A 685 -19.75 -29.47 23.78
C GLY A 685 -19.05 -30.37 24.82
N GLN A 686 -19.42 -31.64 24.95
CA GLN A 686 -18.79 -32.61 25.86
C GLN A 686 -17.87 -33.65 25.16
N GLY A 687 -17.65 -33.54 23.84
CA GLY A 687 -16.88 -34.54 23.05
C GLY A 687 -15.59 -34.03 22.38
N ARG A 688 -14.93 -34.90 21.60
CA ARG A 688 -13.68 -34.65 20.85
C ARG A 688 -13.72 -33.42 19.91
N ILE A 689 -14.90 -32.93 19.53
CA ILE A 689 -15.06 -31.75 18.68
C ILE A 689 -14.98 -30.43 19.49
N GLY A 690 -15.38 -30.44 20.77
CA GLY A 690 -15.14 -29.32 21.69
C GLY A 690 -13.65 -29.09 21.96
N PHE A 691 -12.83 -30.15 21.89
CA PHE A 691 -11.36 -30.04 21.95
C PHE A 691 -10.80 -29.30 20.73
N VAL A 692 -11.30 -29.57 19.52
CA VAL A 692 -10.89 -28.87 18.29
C VAL A 692 -11.28 -27.39 18.32
N ALA A 693 -12.48 -27.07 18.82
CA ALA A 693 -12.93 -25.68 18.98
C ALA A 693 -12.08 -24.91 20.02
N LYS A 694 -11.65 -25.56 21.12
CA LYS A 694 -10.72 -24.97 22.09
C LYS A 694 -9.33 -24.76 21.49
N LEU A 695 -8.81 -25.73 20.74
CA LEU A 695 -7.51 -25.63 20.06
C LEU A 695 -7.53 -24.52 19.00
N PHE A 696 -8.65 -24.36 18.29
CA PHE A 696 -8.89 -23.26 17.37
C PHE A 696 -8.81 -21.89 18.07
N PHE A 697 -9.54 -21.74 19.18
CA PHE A 697 -9.50 -20.51 19.96
C PHE A 697 -8.08 -20.18 20.44
N VAL A 698 -7.33 -21.18 20.91
CA VAL A 698 -5.93 -20.99 21.31
C VAL A 698 -5.06 -20.53 20.15
N PHE A 699 -5.20 -21.14 18.96
CA PHE A 699 -4.41 -20.76 17.79
C PHE A 699 -4.74 -19.33 17.33
N VAL A 700 -6.02 -18.95 17.35
CA VAL A 700 -6.47 -17.58 17.05
C VAL A 700 -5.88 -16.57 18.04
N VAL A 701 -5.95 -16.86 19.34
CA VAL A 701 -5.36 -15.98 20.37
C VAL A 701 -3.86 -15.85 20.18
N LEU A 702 -3.15 -16.94 19.88
CA LEU A 702 -1.73 -16.91 19.59
C LEU A 702 -1.40 -16.08 18.35
N PHE A 703 -2.18 -16.21 17.27
CA PHE A 703 -2.04 -15.40 16.07
C PHE A 703 -2.20 -13.91 16.39
N VAL A 704 -3.23 -13.54 17.15
CA VAL A 704 -3.45 -12.15 17.60
C VAL A 704 -2.26 -11.63 18.42
N ILE A 705 -1.74 -12.44 19.35
CA ILE A 705 -0.58 -12.06 20.15
C ILE A 705 0.64 -11.82 19.25
N ILE A 706 0.87 -12.67 18.24
CA ILE A 706 1.96 -12.50 17.28
C ILE A 706 1.81 -11.18 16.50
N VAL A 707 0.61 -10.86 16.01
CA VAL A 707 0.32 -9.61 15.30
C VAL A 707 0.63 -8.38 16.18
N ILE A 708 0.20 -8.40 17.44
CA ILE A 708 0.45 -7.29 18.39
C ILE A 708 1.95 -7.14 18.66
N ILE A 709 2.65 -8.25 18.91
CA ILE A 709 4.08 -8.25 19.18
C ILE A 709 4.83 -7.71 17.97
N ASP A 710 4.46 -8.13 16.75
CA ASP A 710 5.14 -7.69 15.54
C ASP A 710 4.87 -6.21 15.24
N ASN A 711 3.61 -5.75 15.32
CA ASN A 711 3.26 -4.35 15.10
C ASN A 711 4.07 -3.38 15.97
N ASN A 712 4.32 -3.77 17.24
CA ASN A 712 5.02 -2.94 18.21
C ASN A 712 6.55 -3.04 18.10
N ARG A 713 7.10 -3.89 17.21
CA ARG A 713 8.53 -3.94 16.92
C ARG A 713 8.92 -2.92 15.85
N PRO A 714 10.11 -2.28 15.95
CA PRO A 714 10.62 -1.38 14.90
C PRO A 714 10.68 -2.03 13.52
N GLU A 715 10.95 -3.33 13.48
CA GLU A 715 11.13 -4.13 12.27
C GLU A 715 9.85 -4.83 11.78
N GLY A 716 8.80 -4.82 12.59
CA GLY A 716 7.61 -5.62 12.33
C GLY A 716 6.59 -4.92 11.45
N GLU A 717 5.66 -5.71 10.94
CA GLU A 717 4.61 -5.26 10.04
C GLU A 717 3.55 -4.44 10.78
N SER A 718 3.24 -3.25 10.26
CA SER A 718 2.14 -2.43 10.75
C SER A 718 0.80 -3.11 10.51
N PHE A 719 -0.04 -3.17 11.54
CA PHE A 719 -1.40 -3.69 11.39
C PHE A 719 -2.36 -2.58 10.92
N SER A 720 -2.98 -2.79 9.76
CA SER A 720 -4.13 -2.00 9.28
C SER A 720 -5.11 -2.90 8.52
N LEU A 721 -6.40 -2.61 8.62
CA LEU A 721 -7.44 -3.36 7.92
C LEU A 721 -7.76 -2.80 6.53
N SER A 722 -7.71 -1.48 6.39
CA SER A 722 -8.26 -0.76 5.23
C SER A 722 -7.24 0.13 4.52
N ASP A 723 -6.09 0.43 5.13
CA ASP A 723 -5.14 1.38 4.54
C ASP A 723 -4.35 0.77 3.37
N GLY A 724 -4.44 -0.55 3.18
CA GLY A 724 -3.82 -1.24 2.05
C GLY A 724 -2.30 -1.39 2.17
N VAL A 725 -1.78 -1.48 3.40
CA VAL A 725 -0.34 -1.58 3.72
C VAL A 725 -0.01 -2.74 4.66
N SER A 726 -0.95 -3.69 4.87
CA SER A 726 -0.81 -4.73 5.88
C SER A 726 -1.11 -6.11 5.33
N ILE A 727 -0.16 -7.03 5.52
CA ILE A 727 -0.34 -8.44 5.14
C ILE A 727 -1.33 -9.19 6.07
N TRP A 728 -1.46 -8.75 7.32
CA TRP A 728 -2.13 -9.49 8.39
C TRP A 728 -3.61 -9.86 8.14
N PRO A 729 -4.45 -9.00 7.52
CA PRO A 729 -5.82 -9.38 7.18
C PRO A 729 -5.89 -10.53 6.16
N GLY A 730 -4.96 -10.54 5.19
CA GLY A 730 -4.80 -11.64 4.24
C GLY A 730 -4.37 -12.94 4.94
N GLU A 731 -3.42 -12.85 5.86
CA GLU A 731 -2.96 -14.00 6.66
C GLU A 731 -4.05 -14.56 7.58
N ALA A 732 -4.88 -13.69 8.18
CA ALA A 732 -6.03 -14.12 8.97
C ALA A 732 -7.04 -14.93 8.12
N LEU A 733 -7.29 -14.50 6.87
CA LEU A 733 -8.13 -15.26 5.94
C LEU A 733 -7.50 -16.60 5.55
N ARG A 734 -6.18 -16.67 5.34
CA ARG A 734 -5.47 -17.93 5.04
C ARG A 734 -5.54 -18.91 6.20
N LEU A 735 -5.42 -18.41 7.42
CA LEU A 735 -5.62 -19.21 8.62
C LEU A 735 -7.04 -19.81 8.67
N ILE A 736 -8.05 -18.98 8.42
CA ILE A 736 -9.46 -19.41 8.34
C ILE A 736 -9.64 -20.46 7.24
N VAL A 737 -9.07 -20.25 6.05
CA VAL A 737 -9.08 -21.17 4.91
C VAL A 737 -8.54 -22.55 5.31
N GLY A 738 -7.37 -22.58 5.97
CA GLY A 738 -6.75 -23.84 6.32
C GLY A 738 -7.55 -24.63 7.37
N ILE A 739 -8.11 -23.92 8.35
CA ILE A 739 -8.94 -24.51 9.40
C ILE A 739 -10.27 -25.00 8.84
N LEU A 740 -10.97 -24.16 8.06
CA LEU A 740 -12.24 -24.55 7.42
C LEU A 740 -12.05 -25.76 6.52
N SER A 741 -10.92 -25.87 5.83
CA SER A 741 -10.60 -27.04 5.00
C SER A 741 -10.56 -28.32 5.82
N ILE A 742 -9.87 -28.31 6.97
CA ILE A 742 -9.80 -29.45 7.88
C ILE A 742 -11.18 -29.77 8.47
N CYS A 743 -11.91 -28.74 8.91
CA CYS A 743 -13.27 -28.88 9.44
C CYS A 743 -14.22 -29.49 8.40
N PHE A 744 -14.16 -29.05 7.15
CA PHE A 744 -14.97 -29.60 6.06
C PHE A 744 -14.59 -31.03 5.72
N ILE A 745 -13.31 -31.41 5.75
CA ILE A 745 -12.91 -32.83 5.59
C ILE A 745 -13.50 -33.67 6.73
N ALA A 746 -13.33 -33.25 7.98
CA ALA A 746 -13.84 -33.97 9.15
C ALA A 746 -15.37 -34.08 9.11
N LYS A 747 -16.07 -32.99 8.77
CA LYS A 747 -17.52 -32.97 8.56
C LYS A 747 -17.94 -33.91 7.44
N SER A 748 -17.25 -33.87 6.30
CA SER A 748 -17.56 -34.74 5.15
C SER A 748 -17.42 -36.21 5.51
N LEU A 749 -16.37 -36.58 6.26
CA LEU A 749 -16.17 -37.95 6.75
C LEU A 749 -17.30 -38.40 7.68
N LYS A 750 -17.75 -37.52 8.59
CA LYS A 750 -18.88 -37.81 9.49
C LYS A 750 -20.18 -37.94 8.71
N ASP A 751 -20.51 -36.96 7.87
CA ASP A 751 -21.76 -36.92 7.11
C ASP A 751 -21.87 -38.12 6.15
N LEU A 752 -20.76 -38.52 5.51
CA LEU A 752 -20.71 -39.75 4.70
C LEU A 752 -20.96 -40.99 5.54
N ARG A 753 -20.30 -41.14 6.70
CA ARG A 753 -20.45 -42.31 7.58
C ARG A 753 -21.86 -42.42 8.15
N ASP A 754 -22.43 -41.33 8.62
CA ASP A 754 -23.78 -41.29 9.17
C ASP A 754 -24.81 -41.67 8.09
N LYS A 755 -24.63 -41.16 6.85
CA LYS A 755 -25.47 -41.53 5.72
C LYS A 755 -25.28 -42.98 5.28
N GLU A 756 -24.06 -43.49 5.26
CA GLU A 756 -23.76 -44.90 4.98
C GLU A 756 -24.49 -45.83 5.97
N VAL A 757 -24.48 -45.49 7.27
CA VAL A 757 -25.23 -46.24 8.30
C VAL A 757 -26.74 -46.13 8.10
N SER A 758 -27.25 -44.94 7.77
CA SER A 758 -28.67 -44.72 7.46
C SER A 758 -29.12 -45.56 6.27
N LEU A 759 -28.35 -45.57 5.17
CA LEU A 759 -28.68 -46.33 3.96
C LEU A 759 -28.63 -47.84 4.21
N CYS A 760 -27.68 -48.33 5.00
CA CYS A 760 -27.64 -49.74 5.40
C CYS A 760 -28.91 -50.17 6.15
N LYS A 761 -29.46 -49.29 7.00
CA LYS A 761 -30.73 -49.56 7.72
C LYS A 761 -31.95 -49.46 6.81
N GLU A 762 -32.03 -48.40 5.99
CA GLU A 762 -33.15 -48.14 5.09
C GLU A 762 -33.32 -49.25 4.04
N PHE A 763 -32.22 -49.69 3.42
CA PHE A 763 -32.20 -50.70 2.36
C PHE A 763 -31.93 -52.13 2.86
N LEU A 764 -31.96 -52.36 4.18
CA LEU A 764 -31.84 -53.68 4.81
C LEU A 764 -30.59 -54.50 4.40
N PHE A 765 -29.47 -53.84 4.15
CA PHE A 765 -28.20 -54.54 3.94
C PHE A 765 -27.75 -55.23 5.24
N LYS A 766 -27.10 -56.39 5.16
CA LYS A 766 -26.61 -57.07 6.37
C LYS A 766 -25.73 -56.13 7.20
N LYS A 767 -26.05 -56.01 8.49
CA LYS A 767 -25.21 -55.35 9.50
C LYS A 767 -23.92 -56.15 9.58
N HIS A 768 -22.88 -55.68 8.91
CA HIS A 768 -21.56 -56.30 9.03
C HIS A 768 -20.97 -55.85 10.37
N GLU A 769 -21.24 -56.64 11.42
CA GLU A 769 -20.41 -56.66 12.61
C GLU A 769 -18.99 -56.97 12.15
N GLU A 770 -18.09 -56.04 12.48
CA GLU A 770 -16.70 -55.99 12.04
C GLU A 770 -16.51 -55.90 10.51
N MET A 771 -16.61 -54.68 9.97
CA MET A 771 -15.69 -54.35 8.89
C MET A 771 -14.28 -54.53 9.44
N PRO A 772 -13.43 -55.42 8.90
CA PRO A 772 -12.04 -55.39 9.28
C PRO A 772 -11.55 -54.00 8.87
N THR A 773 -11.07 -53.21 9.84
CA THR A 773 -9.98 -52.29 9.53
C THR A 773 -8.96 -53.14 8.80
N VAL A 774 -8.94 -53.06 7.47
CA VAL A 774 -7.87 -53.64 6.67
C VAL A 774 -6.68 -52.76 7.01
N SER A 775 -6.05 -53.04 8.16
CA SER A 775 -4.79 -52.44 8.51
C SER A 775 -3.85 -52.83 7.39
N PHE A 776 -3.28 -51.81 6.77
CA PHE A 776 -2.22 -51.94 5.77
C PHE A 776 -1.19 -53.02 6.19
N LEU A 777 -0.92 -53.13 7.50
CA LEU A 777 -0.10 -54.16 8.15
C LEU A 777 -0.55 -55.61 7.93
N ARG A 778 -1.86 -55.93 7.94
CA ARG A 778 -2.35 -57.31 7.74
C ARG A 778 -2.31 -57.71 6.27
N TRP A 779 -2.53 -56.77 5.34
CA TRP A 779 -2.35 -57.01 3.90
C TRP A 779 -0.87 -57.08 3.49
N TYR A 780 -0.01 -56.18 4.00
CA TYR A 780 1.44 -56.21 3.81
C TYR A 780 2.06 -57.53 4.30
N LYS A 781 1.61 -58.03 5.47
CA LYS A 781 2.03 -59.34 5.99
C LYS A 781 1.46 -60.54 5.22
N SER A 782 0.32 -60.41 4.54
CA SER A 782 -0.38 -61.53 3.88
C SER A 782 -0.01 -61.71 2.39
N ASN A 783 0.62 -60.72 1.75
CA ASN A 783 0.95 -60.78 0.34
C ASN A 783 2.32 -61.43 0.10
N LYS A 784 2.32 -62.68 -0.39
CA LYS A 784 3.54 -63.41 -0.83
C LYS A 784 4.33 -62.69 -1.94
N ALA A 785 3.75 -61.69 -2.61
CA ALA A 785 4.39 -60.89 -3.67
C ALA A 785 5.39 -59.84 -3.15
N PHE A 786 5.42 -59.55 -1.83
CA PHE A 786 6.34 -58.59 -1.22
C PHE A 786 7.46 -59.25 -0.41
N LYS A 787 7.69 -60.57 -0.59
CA LYS A 787 9.00 -61.16 -0.29
C LYS A 787 9.98 -60.63 -1.35
N VAL A 788 10.55 -59.48 -1.07
CA VAL A 788 11.71 -58.98 -1.80
C VAL A 788 12.79 -60.07 -1.73
N SER A 789 13.05 -60.69 -2.88
CA SER A 789 14.23 -61.52 -3.06
C SER A 789 15.45 -60.69 -2.64
N LYS A 790 16.27 -61.24 -1.75
CA LYS A 790 17.44 -60.60 -1.11
C LYS A 790 18.55 -60.22 -2.11
N LYS A 791 18.31 -60.28 -3.42
CA LYS A 791 19.23 -59.91 -4.50
C LYS A 791 18.52 -59.05 -5.56
N ARG A 792 18.59 -57.73 -5.41
CA ARG A 792 18.96 -56.76 -6.45
C ARG A 792 18.85 -55.33 -5.88
N ARG A 793 20.00 -54.65 -5.84
CA ARG A 793 20.18 -53.23 -5.53
C ARG A 793 19.67 -52.39 -6.70
N PHE A 794 19.18 -51.18 -6.38
CA PHE A 794 18.57 -50.16 -7.25
C PHE A 794 17.12 -50.40 -7.68
N PHE A 795 16.16 -49.96 -6.84
CA PHE A 795 14.80 -49.64 -7.27
C PHE A 795 14.81 -48.24 -7.89
N GLY A 796 14.64 -48.13 -9.21
CA GLY A 796 14.49 -46.84 -9.90
C GLY A 796 13.07 -46.29 -9.79
N LEU A 797 12.91 -44.97 -10.01
CA LEU A 797 11.63 -44.25 -10.04
C LEU A 797 10.58 -44.95 -10.92
N PHE A 798 11.01 -45.57 -12.01
CA PHE A 798 10.15 -46.27 -12.97
C PHE A 798 9.49 -47.54 -12.38
N ASP A 799 10.21 -48.34 -11.59
CA ASP A 799 9.64 -49.54 -10.94
C ASP A 799 8.72 -49.16 -9.77
N PHE A 800 9.02 -48.06 -9.07
CA PHE A 800 8.12 -47.47 -8.10
C PHE A 800 6.82 -46.96 -8.76
N ILE A 801 6.92 -46.22 -9.87
CA ILE A 801 5.76 -45.73 -10.65
C ILE A 801 4.95 -46.90 -11.22
N LYS A 802 5.58 -47.96 -11.72
CA LYS A 802 4.91 -49.13 -12.28
C LYS A 802 4.18 -49.92 -11.17
N SER A 803 4.83 -50.13 -10.03
CA SER A 803 4.22 -50.75 -8.84
C SER A 803 3.08 -49.88 -8.28
N TRP A 804 3.26 -48.56 -8.29
CA TRP A 804 2.26 -47.58 -7.90
C TRP A 804 1.06 -47.53 -8.86
N LEU A 805 1.25 -47.59 -10.18
CA LEU A 805 0.19 -47.70 -11.19
C LEU A 805 -0.57 -49.03 -11.09
N ILE A 806 0.11 -50.13 -10.79
CA ILE A 806 -0.51 -51.44 -10.56
C ILE A 806 -1.32 -51.44 -9.25
N PHE A 807 -0.82 -50.79 -8.19
CA PHE A 807 -1.55 -50.61 -6.94
C PHE A 807 -2.72 -49.65 -7.09
N TYR A 808 -2.51 -48.54 -7.80
CA TYR A 808 -3.51 -47.54 -8.15
C TYR A 808 -4.60 -48.17 -9.01
N SER A 809 -4.32 -49.00 -10.00
CA SER A 809 -5.36 -49.71 -10.78
C SER A 809 -6.14 -50.78 -9.99
N ARG A 810 -5.59 -51.30 -8.88
CA ARG A 810 -6.28 -52.23 -7.96
C ARG A 810 -7.14 -51.51 -6.91
N ILE A 811 -6.77 -50.29 -6.54
CA ILE A 811 -7.50 -49.41 -5.60
C ILE A 811 -8.48 -48.49 -6.34
N ASP A 812 -8.15 -48.10 -7.56
CA ASP A 812 -8.99 -47.45 -8.54
C ASP A 812 -9.92 -48.47 -9.19
N ILE A 813 -11.04 -47.96 -9.66
CA ILE A 813 -12.29 -48.69 -9.80
C ILE A 813 -12.42 -49.36 -11.18
N HIS A 814 -11.31 -49.53 -11.92
CA HIS A 814 -11.31 -50.26 -13.20
C HIS A 814 -11.74 -51.73 -13.05
N GLY A 815 -11.71 -52.28 -11.83
CA GLY A 815 -12.17 -53.64 -11.51
C GLY A 815 -13.68 -53.82 -11.24
N LEU A 816 -14.54 -52.80 -11.39
CA LEU A 816 -16.01 -52.97 -11.26
C LEU A 816 -16.69 -53.48 -12.55
N LYS A 817 -15.95 -54.13 -13.46
CA LYS A 817 -16.57 -54.86 -14.59
C LYS A 817 -17.26 -56.13 -14.07
N ILE A 818 -18.52 -56.01 -13.68
CA ILE A 818 -19.38 -57.16 -13.46
C ILE A 818 -19.88 -57.61 -14.84
N LYS A 819 -19.22 -58.62 -15.44
CA LYS A 819 -19.60 -59.25 -16.72
C LYS A 819 -20.94 -60.04 -16.66
N LYS A 820 -21.85 -59.74 -15.73
CA LYS A 820 -23.10 -60.50 -15.52
C LYS A 820 -24.33 -59.65 -15.81
N HIS A 821 -25.33 -60.24 -16.49
CA HIS A 821 -26.64 -59.64 -16.78
C HIS A 821 -27.46 -59.22 -15.53
N ARG A 822 -27.02 -59.58 -14.31
CA ARG A 822 -27.60 -59.12 -13.03
C ARG A 822 -26.51 -58.67 -12.05
N VAL A 823 -26.68 -57.51 -11.43
CA VAL A 823 -25.79 -56.97 -10.38
C VAL A 823 -26.43 -57.13 -9.01
N ASN A 824 -25.69 -57.66 -8.03
CA ASN A 824 -26.16 -57.75 -6.65
C ASN A 824 -25.84 -56.43 -5.91
N ALA A 825 -26.87 -55.70 -5.51
CA ALA A 825 -26.76 -54.38 -4.87
C ALA A 825 -25.99 -54.43 -3.54
N GLU A 826 -26.20 -55.47 -2.73
CA GLU A 826 -25.52 -55.65 -1.43
C GLU A 826 -24.01 -55.87 -1.60
N ARG A 827 -23.61 -56.67 -2.60
CA ARG A 827 -22.19 -56.87 -2.94
C ARG A 827 -21.55 -55.59 -3.49
N LEU A 828 -22.27 -54.85 -4.32
CA LEU A 828 -21.80 -53.59 -4.89
C LEU A 828 -21.61 -52.53 -3.80
N TRP A 829 -22.56 -52.41 -2.87
CA TRP A 829 -22.49 -51.50 -1.73
C TRP A 829 -21.34 -51.85 -0.77
N LYS A 830 -21.11 -53.15 -0.51
CA LYS A 830 -19.95 -53.60 0.27
C LYS A 830 -18.61 -53.18 -0.35
N LEU A 831 -18.49 -53.25 -1.67
CA LEU A 831 -17.30 -52.78 -2.39
C LEU A 831 -17.14 -51.26 -2.32
N TYR A 832 -18.25 -50.51 -2.38
CA TYR A 832 -18.25 -49.06 -2.17
C TYR A 832 -17.69 -48.72 -0.78
N LEU A 833 -18.22 -49.34 0.29
CA LEU A 833 -17.81 -49.09 1.68
C LEU A 833 -16.33 -49.42 1.93
N ILE A 834 -15.84 -50.57 1.43
CA ILE A 834 -14.42 -50.95 1.57
C ILE A 834 -13.52 -49.91 0.88
N ARG A 835 -13.89 -49.47 -0.33
CA ARG A 835 -13.12 -48.48 -1.08
C ARG A 835 -13.27 -47.05 -0.56
N GLY A 836 -14.37 -46.75 0.12
CA GLY A 836 -14.65 -45.50 0.81
C GLY A 836 -13.97 -45.36 2.18
N GLY A 837 -13.29 -46.41 2.66
CA GLY A 837 -12.53 -46.37 3.91
C GLY A 837 -11.43 -45.30 3.91
N ILE A 838 -11.22 -44.67 5.07
CA ILE A 838 -10.33 -43.51 5.25
C ILE A 838 -8.91 -43.76 4.71
N CYS A 839 -8.28 -44.89 5.06
CA CYS A 839 -6.94 -45.21 4.58
C CYS A 839 -6.89 -45.38 3.05
N ASN A 840 -7.92 -45.99 2.47
CA ASN A 840 -8.02 -46.20 1.02
C ASN A 840 -8.24 -44.89 0.28
N ARG A 841 -8.98 -43.94 0.87
CA ARG A 841 -9.09 -42.56 0.35
C ARG A 841 -7.73 -41.87 0.38
N PHE A 842 -7.06 -41.81 1.53
CA PHE A 842 -5.77 -41.13 1.64
C PHE A 842 -4.69 -41.72 0.72
N HIS A 843 -4.66 -43.04 0.51
CA HIS A 843 -3.77 -43.65 -0.46
C HIS A 843 -4.03 -43.22 -1.92
N ARG A 844 -5.27 -42.91 -2.29
CA ARG A 844 -5.60 -42.34 -3.61
C ARG A 844 -5.28 -40.85 -3.69
N LEU A 845 -5.48 -40.12 -2.60
CA LEU A 845 -5.31 -38.66 -2.52
C LEU A 845 -3.85 -38.24 -2.54
N ILE A 846 -2.97 -38.87 -1.74
CA ILE A 846 -1.57 -38.45 -1.56
C ILE A 846 -0.84 -38.30 -2.90
N PRO A 847 -0.90 -39.27 -3.83
CA PRO A 847 -0.20 -39.12 -5.11
C PRO A 847 -0.81 -38.06 -6.02
N MET A 848 -2.14 -37.87 -6.00
CA MET A 848 -2.80 -36.80 -6.76
C MET A 848 -2.36 -35.43 -6.24
N VAL A 849 -2.28 -35.27 -4.92
CA VAL A 849 -1.81 -34.04 -4.27
C VAL A 849 -0.35 -33.78 -4.63
N LEU A 850 0.52 -34.80 -4.57
CA LEU A 850 1.94 -34.66 -4.92
C LEU A 850 2.16 -34.31 -6.39
N THR A 851 1.43 -34.96 -7.30
CA THR A 851 1.50 -34.66 -8.75
C THR A 851 0.95 -33.26 -9.05
N TYR A 852 -0.13 -32.85 -8.38
CA TYR A 852 -0.67 -31.50 -8.49
C TYR A 852 0.32 -30.45 -7.98
N ILE A 853 0.95 -30.66 -6.81
CA ILE A 853 1.98 -29.75 -6.27
C ILE A 853 3.15 -29.64 -7.25
N LEU A 854 3.63 -30.77 -7.80
CA LEU A 854 4.69 -30.75 -8.81
C LEU A 854 4.28 -29.96 -10.06
N LEU A 855 3.05 -30.14 -10.55
CA LEU A 855 2.52 -29.39 -11.70
C LEU A 855 2.38 -27.89 -11.39
N ALA A 856 1.86 -27.53 -10.22
CA ALA A 856 1.70 -26.15 -9.81
C ALA A 856 3.07 -25.45 -9.64
N THR A 857 4.05 -26.12 -9.01
CA THR A 857 5.41 -25.59 -8.85
C THR A 857 6.11 -25.45 -10.19
N THR A 858 5.96 -26.41 -11.10
CA THR A 858 6.54 -26.30 -12.46
C THR A 858 5.89 -25.18 -13.27
N LEU A 859 4.58 -24.97 -13.13
CA LEU A 859 3.88 -23.84 -13.74
C LEU A 859 4.39 -22.49 -13.17
N MET A 860 4.58 -22.38 -11.86
CA MET A 860 5.12 -21.18 -11.22
C MET A 860 6.59 -20.92 -11.59
N LEU A 861 7.40 -21.96 -11.80
CA LEU A 861 8.76 -21.82 -12.30
C LEU A 861 8.80 -21.28 -13.75
N MET A 862 7.80 -21.60 -14.56
CA MET A 862 7.72 -21.17 -15.97
C MET A 862 7.09 -19.78 -16.15
N LEU A 863 6.08 -19.45 -15.34
CA LEU A 863 5.25 -18.24 -15.50
C LEU A 863 5.42 -17.23 -14.35
N GLY A 864 6.36 -17.46 -13.44
CA GLY A 864 6.64 -16.60 -12.29
C GLY A 864 5.92 -17.00 -11.01
N PHE A 865 6.62 -16.78 -9.89
CA PHE A 865 6.08 -16.91 -8.54
C PHE A 865 5.36 -15.62 -8.11
N PRO A 866 4.29 -15.73 -7.31
CA PRO A 866 3.63 -14.57 -6.75
C PRO A 866 4.53 -13.81 -5.77
N HIS A 867 4.54 -12.48 -5.90
CA HIS A 867 5.13 -11.55 -4.96
C HIS A 867 4.38 -11.56 -3.62
N THR A 868 5.13 -11.44 -2.53
CA THR A 868 4.63 -11.36 -1.16
C THR A 868 5.07 -10.03 -0.56
N PRO A 869 4.17 -9.05 -0.36
CA PRO A 869 4.50 -7.83 0.36
C PRO A 869 4.60 -8.18 1.85
N TYR A 870 5.82 -8.13 2.40
CA TYR A 870 6.06 -8.38 3.82
C TYR A 870 7.10 -7.38 4.34
N ARG A 871 7.02 -7.06 5.63
CA ARG A 871 8.04 -6.31 6.35
C ARG A 871 8.54 -7.09 7.56
N GLY A 872 9.82 -7.43 7.55
CA GLY A 872 10.46 -8.13 8.66
C GLY A 872 10.34 -9.66 8.60
N THR A 873 10.97 -10.32 9.57
CA THR A 873 11.15 -11.79 9.56
C THR A 873 9.93 -12.55 10.07
N VAL A 874 9.18 -11.98 11.01
CA VAL A 874 8.00 -12.61 11.63
C VAL A 874 6.84 -12.68 10.63
N SER A 875 6.53 -11.57 9.97
CA SER A 875 5.50 -11.50 8.93
C SER A 875 5.83 -12.43 7.75
N PHE A 876 7.09 -12.45 7.31
CA PHE A 876 7.58 -13.38 6.28
C PHE A 876 7.38 -14.84 6.66
N LEU A 877 7.78 -15.23 7.88
CA LEU A 877 7.62 -16.61 8.35
C LEU A 877 6.14 -16.99 8.51
N ALA A 878 5.32 -16.06 9.01
CA ALA A 878 3.88 -16.24 9.11
C ALA A 878 3.23 -16.48 7.74
N ASP A 879 3.54 -15.65 6.74
CA ASP A 879 3.10 -15.83 5.34
C ASP A 879 3.45 -17.23 4.84
N LYS A 880 4.72 -17.65 4.95
CA LYS A 880 5.14 -18.96 4.43
C LYS A 880 4.43 -20.12 5.13
N LEU A 881 4.32 -20.09 6.46
CA LEU A 881 3.68 -21.17 7.21
C LEU A 881 2.18 -21.24 6.93
N LEU A 882 1.48 -20.10 6.94
CA LEU A 882 0.03 -20.03 6.71
C LEU A 882 -0.33 -20.31 5.25
N LEU A 883 0.49 -19.86 4.29
CA LEU A 883 0.34 -20.20 2.88
C LEU A 883 0.49 -21.71 2.66
N ILE A 884 1.55 -22.34 3.17
CA ILE A 884 1.75 -23.79 3.04
C ILE A 884 0.59 -24.55 3.68
N PHE A 885 0.18 -24.16 4.89
CA PHE A 885 -0.91 -24.78 5.62
C PHE A 885 -2.25 -24.67 4.88
N SER A 886 -2.62 -23.47 4.42
CA SER A 886 -3.87 -23.19 3.71
C SER A 886 -3.91 -23.89 2.35
N VAL A 887 -2.83 -23.87 1.57
CA VAL A 887 -2.74 -24.50 0.25
C VAL A 887 -2.82 -26.02 0.37
N ILE A 888 -2.03 -26.65 1.24
CA ILE A 888 -2.05 -28.12 1.39
C ILE A 888 -3.43 -28.60 1.84
N SER A 889 -4.02 -27.94 2.84
CA SER A 889 -5.35 -28.32 3.35
C SER A 889 -6.47 -28.12 2.33
N LEU A 890 -6.44 -27.02 1.56
CA LEU A 890 -7.36 -26.76 0.44
C LEU A 890 -7.24 -27.84 -0.65
N ILE A 891 -6.02 -28.17 -1.07
CA ILE A 891 -5.78 -29.19 -2.11
C ILE A 891 -6.30 -30.56 -1.64
N ILE A 892 -6.03 -30.94 -0.39
CA ILE A 892 -6.55 -32.18 0.20
C ILE A 892 -8.08 -32.16 0.21
N LEU A 893 -8.72 -31.05 0.56
CA LEU A 893 -10.19 -30.92 0.53
C LEU A 893 -10.74 -31.10 -0.89
N ILE A 894 -10.16 -30.42 -1.89
CA ILE A 894 -10.59 -30.54 -3.30
C ILE A 894 -10.52 -32.00 -3.75
N PHE A 895 -9.35 -32.64 -3.61
CA PHE A 895 -9.20 -34.02 -4.03
C PHE A 895 -10.06 -34.99 -3.22
N PHE A 896 -10.29 -34.72 -1.93
CA PHE A 896 -11.20 -35.52 -1.11
C PHE A 896 -12.63 -35.48 -1.65
N VAL A 897 -13.14 -34.29 -2.01
CA VAL A 897 -14.48 -34.13 -2.58
C VAL A 897 -14.56 -34.78 -3.97
N VAL A 898 -13.51 -34.64 -4.77
CA VAL A 898 -13.39 -35.29 -6.08
C VAL A 898 -13.39 -36.82 -5.95
N ASP A 899 -12.67 -37.38 -4.98
CA ASP A 899 -12.66 -38.82 -4.72
C ASP A 899 -14.05 -39.31 -4.30
N ALA A 900 -14.72 -38.59 -3.38
CA ALA A 900 -16.06 -38.92 -2.93
C ALA A 900 -17.09 -38.88 -4.07
N THR A 901 -17.04 -37.85 -4.92
CA THR A 901 -17.94 -37.72 -6.09
C THR A 901 -17.64 -38.76 -7.15
N THR A 902 -16.35 -39.04 -7.44
CA THR A 902 -15.93 -40.05 -8.42
C THR A 902 -16.30 -41.47 -8.00
N LEU A 903 -16.13 -41.81 -6.71
CA LEU A 903 -16.55 -43.09 -6.16
C LEU A 903 -18.07 -43.28 -6.31
N SER A 904 -18.84 -42.22 -6.05
CA SER A 904 -20.30 -42.21 -6.18
C SER A 904 -20.75 -42.31 -7.64
N LEU A 905 -20.09 -41.59 -8.55
CA LEU A 905 -20.29 -41.67 -10.00
C LEU A 905 -20.14 -43.08 -10.54
N LYS A 906 -19.05 -43.76 -10.15
CA LYS A 906 -18.76 -45.11 -10.61
C LYS A 906 -19.77 -46.11 -10.03
N PHE A 907 -20.20 -45.92 -8.78
CA PHE A 907 -21.28 -46.71 -8.18
C PHE A 907 -22.61 -46.55 -8.94
N ILE A 908 -23.00 -45.32 -9.30
CA ILE A 908 -24.22 -45.04 -10.10
C ILE A 908 -24.14 -45.70 -11.49
N ARG A 909 -22.98 -45.63 -12.16
CA ARG A 909 -22.78 -46.30 -13.46
C ARG A 909 -22.95 -47.81 -13.35
N SER A 910 -22.44 -48.44 -12.30
CA SER A 910 -22.59 -49.88 -12.07
C SER A 910 -24.03 -50.30 -11.72
N LEU A 911 -24.84 -49.42 -11.13
CA LEU A 911 -26.27 -49.65 -10.92
C LEU A 911 -27.08 -49.55 -12.23
N LYS A 912 -26.65 -48.70 -13.16
CA LYS A 912 -27.39 -48.37 -14.40
C LYS A 912 -27.33 -49.46 -15.48
N GLU A 913 -26.22 -50.21 -15.58
CA GLU A 913 -25.95 -51.09 -16.72
C GLU A 913 -26.84 -52.37 -16.76
N PRO A 914 -26.94 -53.21 -15.71
CA PRO A 914 -27.76 -54.44 -15.71
C PRO A 914 -29.00 -54.37 -14.79
N VAL A 915 -29.79 -55.45 -14.72
CA VAL A 915 -30.93 -55.55 -13.77
C VAL A 915 -30.41 -55.78 -12.35
N THR A 916 -30.88 -54.96 -11.41
CA THR A 916 -30.37 -54.86 -10.05
C THR A 916 -31.07 -55.84 -9.11
N GLY A 917 -30.31 -56.76 -8.52
CA GLY A 917 -30.75 -57.71 -7.51
C GLY A 917 -30.64 -57.11 -6.12
N TRP A 918 -31.77 -56.63 -5.60
CA TRP A 918 -31.92 -56.12 -4.23
C TRP A 918 -32.07 -57.27 -3.21
N PRO A 919 -31.71 -57.06 -1.92
CA PRO A 919 -31.83 -58.09 -0.88
C PRO A 919 -33.28 -58.61 -0.78
N LYS A 920 -33.46 -59.93 -0.67
CA LYS A 920 -34.81 -60.55 -0.58
C LYS A 920 -35.65 -59.92 0.53
N ARG A 921 -35.05 -59.68 1.71
CA ARG A 921 -35.69 -59.01 2.86
C ARG A 921 -36.26 -57.62 2.54
N LEU A 922 -35.57 -56.86 1.68
CA LEU A 922 -36.02 -55.54 1.24
C LEU A 922 -37.18 -55.66 0.27
N VAL A 923 -37.05 -56.58 -0.70
CA VAL A 923 -38.08 -56.87 -1.69
C VAL A 923 -39.36 -57.40 -1.01
N ASP A 924 -39.22 -58.23 0.02
CA ASP A 924 -40.34 -58.80 0.78
C ASP A 924 -41.01 -57.75 1.69
N ARG A 925 -40.24 -56.86 2.34
CA ARG A 925 -40.79 -55.69 3.07
C ARG A 925 -41.73 -54.86 2.19
N PHE A 926 -41.30 -54.50 0.98
CA PHE A 926 -42.12 -53.69 0.08
C PHE A 926 -43.22 -54.47 -0.66
N LYS A 927 -43.23 -55.81 -0.53
CA LYS A 927 -44.35 -56.66 -0.98
C LYS A 927 -45.43 -56.80 0.09
N ASP A 928 -45.04 -56.76 1.36
CA ASP A 928 -45.94 -57.01 2.51
C ASP A 928 -46.46 -55.73 3.18
N ASP A 929 -45.80 -54.58 3.00
CA ASP A 929 -46.15 -53.31 3.66
C ASP A 929 -47.20 -52.49 2.86
N GLU A 930 -48.39 -52.34 3.46
CA GLU A 930 -49.60 -51.73 2.89
C GLU A 930 -49.51 -50.19 2.76
N THR A 931 -48.53 -49.54 3.44
CA THR A 931 -48.44 -48.08 3.56
C THR A 931 -47.26 -47.42 2.84
N THR A 932 -46.20 -48.17 2.48
CA THR A 932 -44.96 -47.58 1.91
C THR A 932 -44.57 -48.12 0.53
N GLY A 933 -45.30 -49.09 -0.02
CA GLY A 933 -45.11 -49.59 -1.39
C GLY A 933 -45.79 -48.70 -2.46
N PRO A 934 -45.30 -48.71 -3.71
CA PRO A 934 -45.89 -47.93 -4.80
C PRO A 934 -47.34 -48.39 -5.08
N GLY A 935 -48.32 -47.52 -4.77
CA GLY A 935 -49.72 -47.70 -5.14
C GLY A 935 -50.59 -48.58 -4.22
N GLY A 936 -50.19 -48.86 -2.97
CA GLY A 936 -51.09 -49.31 -1.89
C GLY A 936 -51.95 -50.57 -2.11
N ALA A 937 -51.57 -51.50 -3.00
CA ALA A 937 -52.44 -52.65 -3.33
C ALA A 937 -51.71 -54.00 -3.28
N ARG A 938 -52.29 -54.94 -2.51
CA ARG A 938 -51.92 -56.36 -2.35
C ARG A 938 -51.60 -57.07 -3.67
N SER A 939 -50.46 -57.78 -3.63
CA SER A 939 -50.14 -59.04 -4.29
C SER A 939 -50.31 -59.16 -5.80
N LEU A 940 -49.19 -59.18 -6.51
CA LEU A 940 -48.95 -60.00 -7.69
C LEU A 940 -47.47 -60.41 -7.68
N LYS A 941 -47.21 -61.72 -7.84
CA LYS A 941 -45.87 -62.29 -8.01
C LYS A 941 -45.18 -61.59 -9.19
N GLU A 942 -43.97 -61.10 -8.93
CA GLU A 942 -43.09 -60.37 -9.87
C GLU A 942 -43.53 -58.93 -10.19
N THR A 943 -43.20 -58.00 -9.29
CA THR A 943 -43.24 -56.56 -9.55
C THR A 943 -42.14 -56.16 -10.53
N ASP A 944 -42.37 -56.41 -11.82
CA ASP A 944 -41.57 -55.90 -12.93
C ASP A 944 -41.53 -54.38 -12.89
N GLY A 945 -40.42 -53.80 -12.38
CA GLY A 945 -40.26 -52.35 -12.21
C GLY A 945 -39.80 -51.90 -10.82
N LEU A 946 -39.94 -52.76 -9.80
CA LEU A 946 -39.55 -52.44 -8.43
C LEU A 946 -38.03 -52.18 -8.30
N ALA A 947 -37.20 -52.88 -9.09
CA ALA A 947 -35.76 -52.68 -9.09
C ALA A 947 -35.37 -51.28 -9.58
N GLU A 948 -35.98 -50.83 -10.68
CA GLU A 948 -35.74 -49.50 -11.25
C GLU A 948 -36.20 -48.37 -10.31
N TRP A 949 -37.31 -48.56 -9.59
CA TRP A 949 -37.76 -47.61 -8.57
C TRP A 949 -36.82 -47.54 -7.35
N LEU A 950 -36.39 -48.71 -6.85
CA LEU A 950 -35.43 -48.79 -5.74
C LEU A 950 -34.06 -48.18 -6.11
N ASP A 951 -33.60 -48.37 -7.35
CA ASP A 951 -32.36 -47.75 -7.85
C ASP A 951 -32.46 -46.22 -7.80
N MET A 952 -33.57 -45.64 -8.24
CA MET A 952 -33.75 -44.18 -8.23
C MET A 952 -33.85 -43.63 -6.81
N LYS A 953 -34.57 -44.30 -5.91
CA LYS A 953 -34.67 -43.90 -4.50
C LYS A 953 -33.32 -43.99 -3.79
N PHE A 954 -32.54 -45.04 -4.07
CA PHE A 954 -31.19 -45.19 -3.55
C PHE A 954 -30.26 -44.09 -4.07
N ILE A 955 -30.24 -43.85 -5.39
CA ILE A 955 -29.39 -42.82 -6.01
C ILE A 955 -29.74 -41.44 -5.45
N ALA A 956 -31.02 -41.10 -5.32
CA ALA A 956 -31.46 -39.82 -4.75
C ALA A 956 -31.02 -39.65 -3.29
N SER A 957 -31.16 -40.69 -2.46
CA SER A 957 -30.74 -40.65 -1.06
C SER A 957 -29.22 -40.59 -0.93
N HIS A 958 -28.47 -41.39 -1.70
CA HIS A 958 -27.00 -41.41 -1.66
C HIS A 958 -26.36 -40.09 -2.13
N THR A 959 -26.87 -39.54 -3.24
CA THR A 959 -26.32 -38.30 -3.82
C THR A 959 -26.70 -37.04 -3.05
N GLU A 960 -27.64 -37.10 -2.11
CA GLU A 960 -27.99 -35.99 -1.22
C GLU A 960 -26.82 -35.50 -0.38
N THR A 961 -26.11 -36.41 0.27
CA THR A 961 -24.95 -36.05 1.11
C THR A 961 -23.77 -35.65 0.25
N VAL A 962 -23.47 -36.42 -0.80
CA VAL A 962 -22.35 -36.17 -1.73
C VAL A 962 -22.54 -34.83 -2.46
N GLY A 963 -23.77 -34.48 -2.79
CA GLY A 963 -24.15 -33.21 -3.40
C GLY A 963 -23.78 -32.00 -2.55
N LYS A 964 -23.94 -32.10 -1.21
CA LYS A 964 -23.57 -31.02 -0.29
C LYS A 964 -22.05 -30.81 -0.15
N LEU A 965 -21.26 -31.88 -0.32
CA LEU A 965 -19.79 -31.82 -0.20
C LEU A 965 -19.15 -30.96 -1.30
N ILE A 966 -19.82 -30.87 -2.45
CA ILE A 966 -19.35 -30.13 -3.62
C ILE A 966 -19.19 -28.63 -3.33
N TYR A 967 -19.94 -28.07 -2.36
CA TYR A 967 -19.88 -26.65 -2.05
C TYR A 967 -18.66 -26.23 -1.23
N TYR A 968 -18.08 -27.15 -0.46
CA TYR A 968 -16.98 -26.82 0.46
C TYR A 968 -15.75 -26.26 -0.26
N PRO A 969 -15.25 -26.88 -1.34
CA PRO A 969 -14.12 -26.32 -2.07
C PRO A 969 -14.38 -24.93 -2.64
N PHE A 970 -15.61 -24.62 -3.09
CA PHE A 970 -15.94 -23.29 -3.64
C PHE A 970 -15.87 -22.19 -2.59
N ILE A 971 -16.37 -22.45 -1.38
CA ILE A 971 -16.31 -21.48 -0.27
C ILE A 971 -14.84 -21.21 0.09
N VAL A 972 -14.03 -22.27 0.21
CA VAL A 972 -12.63 -22.13 0.58
C VAL A 972 -11.81 -21.46 -0.54
N LEU A 973 -12.08 -21.78 -1.81
CA LEU A 973 -11.45 -21.13 -2.96
C LEU A 973 -11.78 -19.63 -3.01
N LEU A 974 -13.03 -19.24 -2.72
CA LEU A 974 -13.42 -17.84 -2.63
C LEU A 974 -12.63 -17.12 -1.53
N LEU A 975 -12.58 -17.68 -0.32
CA LEU A 975 -11.82 -17.08 0.79
C LEU A 975 -10.32 -17.00 0.48
N MET A 976 -9.76 -18.01 -0.18
CA MET A 976 -8.36 -18.00 -0.60
C MET A 976 -8.10 -16.89 -1.64
N PHE A 977 -9.03 -16.67 -2.56
CA PHE A 977 -8.96 -15.54 -3.49
C PHE A 977 -9.07 -14.19 -2.75
N LEU A 978 -10.01 -14.05 -1.82
CA LEU A 978 -10.19 -12.84 -1.00
C LEU A 978 -8.94 -12.52 -0.15
N SER A 979 -8.17 -13.54 0.26
CA SER A 979 -6.93 -13.35 1.03
C SER A 979 -5.82 -12.61 0.28
N ARG A 980 -5.94 -12.44 -1.04
CA ARG A 980 -4.96 -11.75 -1.89
C ARG A 980 -5.50 -10.47 -2.53
N ILE A 981 -6.61 -9.90 -2.06
CA ILE A 981 -7.13 -8.64 -2.62
C ILE A 981 -6.12 -7.51 -2.36
N ARG A 982 -5.91 -6.63 -3.34
CA ARG A 982 -5.10 -5.41 -3.21
C ARG A 982 -5.59 -4.41 -2.16
N CYS A 983 -6.70 -4.70 -1.48
CA CYS A 983 -7.26 -3.92 -0.39
C CYS A 983 -6.49 -4.05 0.91
N PHE A 984 -5.85 -5.20 1.14
CA PHE A 984 -5.07 -5.43 2.35
C PHE A 984 -3.63 -4.95 2.16
N ASP A 985 -3.01 -5.30 1.04
CA ASP A 985 -1.64 -4.93 0.72
C ASP A 985 -1.38 -4.99 -0.80
N ASN A 986 -0.14 -4.79 -1.27
CA ASN A 986 0.25 -4.88 -2.68
C ASN A 986 0.40 -6.33 -3.16
N TRP A 987 -0.67 -7.11 -3.04
CA TRP A 987 -0.73 -8.48 -3.56
C TRP A 987 -0.79 -8.48 -5.10
N ASP A 988 0.03 -9.33 -5.70
CA ASP A 988 0.04 -9.56 -7.14
C ASP A 988 -0.86 -10.75 -7.54
N PHE A 989 -1.30 -10.78 -8.80
CA PHE A 989 -2.03 -11.92 -9.36
C PHE A 989 -1.35 -12.35 -10.67
N PRO A 990 -0.25 -13.13 -10.59
CA PRO A 990 0.41 -13.61 -11.80
C PRO A 990 -0.50 -14.58 -12.57
N ILE A 991 -0.26 -14.69 -13.87
CA ILE A 991 -1.04 -15.55 -14.77
C ILE A 991 -1.02 -17.02 -14.29
N SER A 992 0.11 -17.47 -13.74
CA SER A 992 0.25 -18.81 -13.13
C SER A 992 -0.83 -19.09 -12.09
N LEU A 993 -1.09 -18.10 -11.22
CA LEU A 993 -2.06 -18.21 -10.13
C LEU A 993 -3.49 -18.16 -10.66
N ILE A 994 -3.78 -17.32 -11.67
CA ILE A 994 -5.08 -17.28 -12.34
C ILE A 994 -5.40 -18.66 -12.95
N ILE A 995 -4.44 -19.29 -13.63
CA ILE A 995 -4.59 -20.64 -14.19
C ILE A 995 -4.86 -21.66 -13.08
N ILE A 996 -4.11 -21.62 -11.98
CA ILE A 996 -4.27 -22.54 -10.85
C ILE A 996 -5.69 -22.43 -10.23
N PHE A 997 -6.17 -21.22 -9.98
CA PHE A 997 -7.52 -20.99 -9.46
C PHE A 997 -8.59 -21.46 -10.45
N LEU A 998 -8.41 -21.17 -11.75
CA LEU A 998 -9.33 -21.59 -12.81
C LEU A 998 -9.38 -23.13 -12.92
N VAL A 999 -8.23 -23.81 -12.89
CA VAL A 999 -8.15 -25.28 -12.91
C VAL A 999 -8.85 -25.88 -11.70
N ASN A 1000 -8.61 -25.35 -10.50
CA ASN A 1000 -9.28 -25.84 -9.28
C ASN A 1000 -10.80 -25.64 -9.33
N PHE A 1001 -11.24 -24.46 -9.75
CA PHE A 1001 -12.66 -24.13 -9.89
C PHE A 1001 -13.34 -25.01 -10.93
N THR A 1002 -12.76 -25.12 -12.13
CA THR A 1002 -13.29 -25.95 -13.21
C THR A 1002 -13.30 -27.43 -12.85
N TYR A 1003 -12.28 -27.94 -12.16
CA TYR A 1003 -12.23 -29.33 -11.72
C TYR A 1003 -13.34 -29.67 -10.72
N ALA A 1004 -13.56 -28.81 -9.72
CA ALA A 1004 -14.66 -28.94 -8.77
C ALA A 1004 -16.03 -28.89 -9.47
N LEU A 1005 -16.20 -27.96 -10.43
CA LEU A 1005 -17.43 -27.79 -11.19
C LEU A 1005 -17.72 -28.99 -12.11
N LEU A 1006 -16.71 -29.50 -12.82
CA LEU A 1006 -16.84 -30.68 -13.69
C LEU A 1006 -17.27 -31.90 -12.88
N CYS A 1007 -16.69 -32.13 -11.71
CA CYS A 1007 -17.10 -33.24 -10.83
C CYS A 1007 -18.57 -33.13 -10.43
N ALA A 1008 -19.04 -31.93 -10.11
CA ALA A 1008 -20.44 -31.67 -9.79
C ALA A 1008 -21.38 -31.95 -10.96
N MET A 1009 -21.04 -31.43 -12.14
CA MET A 1009 -21.82 -31.61 -13.36
C MET A 1009 -21.86 -33.08 -13.80
N MET A 1010 -20.73 -33.79 -13.68
CA MET A 1010 -20.65 -35.22 -14.02
C MET A 1010 -21.57 -36.04 -13.12
N LEU A 1011 -21.55 -35.81 -11.80
CA LEU A 1011 -22.41 -36.53 -10.85
C LEU A 1011 -23.89 -36.37 -11.21
N ARG A 1012 -24.29 -35.14 -11.51
CA ARG A 1012 -25.66 -34.82 -11.93
C ARG A 1012 -26.00 -35.46 -13.28
N HIS A 1013 -25.12 -35.36 -14.26
CA HIS A 1013 -25.34 -35.91 -15.59
C HIS A 1013 -25.58 -37.42 -15.54
N GLU A 1014 -24.79 -38.16 -14.76
CA GLU A 1014 -24.99 -39.61 -14.63
C GLU A 1014 -26.24 -39.99 -13.84
N ALA A 1015 -26.59 -39.23 -12.80
CA ALA A 1015 -27.84 -39.42 -12.08
C ALA A 1015 -29.05 -39.19 -13.01
N GLU A 1016 -29.09 -38.06 -13.74
CA GLU A 1016 -30.16 -37.77 -14.71
C GLU A 1016 -30.22 -38.80 -15.84
N LYS A 1017 -29.06 -39.28 -16.33
CA LYS A 1017 -29.01 -40.33 -17.34
C LYS A 1017 -29.54 -41.66 -16.79
N ALA A 1018 -29.28 -41.99 -15.53
CA ALA A 1018 -29.86 -43.16 -14.86
C ALA A 1018 -31.39 -43.03 -14.73
N ARG A 1019 -31.90 -41.82 -14.40
CA ARG A 1019 -33.34 -41.53 -14.33
C ARG A 1019 -34.05 -41.68 -15.67
N ARG A 1020 -33.48 -41.15 -16.77
CA ARG A 1020 -34.03 -41.31 -18.12
C ARG A 1020 -34.14 -42.79 -18.50
N LEU A 1021 -33.07 -43.56 -18.30
CA LEU A 1021 -33.07 -44.99 -18.63
C LEU A 1021 -34.04 -45.80 -17.77
N ALA A 1022 -34.17 -45.47 -16.48
CA ALA A 1022 -35.14 -46.10 -15.59
C ALA A 1022 -36.58 -45.81 -16.06
N LEU A 1023 -36.87 -44.55 -16.42
CA LEU A 1023 -38.17 -44.16 -16.99
C LEU A 1023 -38.45 -44.86 -18.32
N ASP A 1024 -37.48 -44.95 -19.25
CA ASP A 1024 -37.65 -45.64 -20.53
C ASP A 1024 -37.90 -47.14 -20.36
N ARG A 1025 -37.28 -47.78 -19.36
CA ARG A 1025 -37.52 -49.19 -19.01
C ARG A 1025 -38.91 -49.38 -18.41
N LEU A 1026 -39.31 -48.51 -17.48
CA LEU A 1026 -40.64 -48.54 -16.86
C LEU A 1026 -41.75 -48.23 -17.86
N GLN A 1027 -41.55 -47.29 -18.79
CA GLN A 1027 -42.50 -46.98 -19.86
C GLN A 1027 -42.69 -48.14 -20.83
N ARG A 1028 -41.61 -48.85 -21.22
CA ARG A 1028 -41.74 -50.08 -22.02
C ARG A 1028 -42.55 -51.15 -21.30
N LYS A 1029 -42.25 -51.40 -20.02
CA LYS A 1029 -43.02 -52.31 -19.18
C LYS A 1029 -44.48 -51.87 -19.01
N LEU A 1030 -44.75 -50.57 -18.96
CA LEU A 1030 -46.10 -50.00 -18.88
C LEU A 1030 -46.87 -50.28 -20.17
N VAL A 1031 -46.27 -50.05 -21.34
CA VAL A 1031 -46.87 -50.35 -22.65
C VAL A 1031 -47.16 -51.85 -22.78
N GLU A 1032 -46.19 -52.71 -22.43
CA GLU A 1032 -46.38 -54.17 -22.43
C GLU A 1032 -47.53 -54.61 -21.51
N ALA A 1033 -47.62 -54.06 -20.30
CA ALA A 1033 -48.69 -54.36 -19.36
C ALA A 1033 -50.07 -53.86 -19.81
N THR A 1034 -50.10 -52.72 -20.50
CA THR A 1034 -51.34 -52.12 -21.04
C THR A 1034 -51.85 -52.93 -22.24
N CYS A 1035 -50.95 -53.34 -23.14
CA CYS A 1035 -51.28 -54.22 -24.27
C CYS A 1035 -51.73 -55.62 -23.81
N ALA A 1036 -51.25 -56.10 -22.66
CA ALA A 1036 -51.66 -57.38 -22.06
C ALA A 1036 -52.97 -57.31 -21.24
N GLY A 1037 -53.65 -56.15 -21.16
CA GLY A 1037 -54.91 -55.98 -20.43
C GLY A 1037 -54.77 -56.01 -18.89
N LEU A 1038 -53.58 -55.80 -18.34
CA LEU A 1038 -53.31 -55.86 -16.91
C LEU A 1038 -53.50 -54.49 -16.24
N GLU A 1039 -54.76 -54.05 -16.07
CA GLU A 1039 -55.10 -52.72 -15.55
C GLU A 1039 -54.39 -52.38 -14.22
N LYS A 1040 -54.41 -53.31 -13.26
CA LYS A 1040 -53.77 -53.12 -11.93
C LYS A 1040 -52.25 -52.93 -12.03
N ARG A 1041 -51.59 -53.64 -12.97
CA ARG A 1041 -50.14 -53.57 -13.21
C ARG A 1041 -49.76 -52.26 -13.90
N SER A 1042 -50.57 -51.82 -14.87
CA SER A 1042 -50.38 -50.55 -15.57
C SER A 1042 -50.48 -49.36 -14.61
N ARG A 1043 -51.44 -49.40 -13.66
CA ARG A 1043 -51.63 -48.36 -12.64
C ARG A 1043 -50.42 -48.25 -11.70
N GLN A 1044 -49.88 -49.37 -11.23
CA GLN A 1044 -48.68 -49.40 -10.38
C GLN A 1044 -47.43 -48.85 -11.08
N LEU A 1045 -47.22 -49.25 -12.34
CA LEU A 1045 -46.12 -48.72 -13.17
C LEU A 1045 -46.27 -47.21 -13.44
N GLY A 1046 -47.50 -46.74 -13.66
CA GLY A 1046 -47.83 -45.32 -13.78
C GLY A 1046 -47.46 -44.53 -12.52
N THR A 1047 -47.83 -45.04 -11.33
CA THR A 1047 -47.48 -44.41 -10.05
C THR A 1047 -45.97 -44.37 -9.81
N MET A 1048 -45.23 -45.45 -10.11
CA MET A 1048 -43.76 -45.46 -10.01
C MET A 1048 -43.11 -44.43 -10.96
N ILE A 1049 -43.65 -44.28 -12.18
CA ILE A 1049 -43.17 -43.29 -13.15
C ILE A 1049 -43.41 -41.87 -12.63
N GLU A 1050 -44.59 -41.58 -12.07
CA GLU A 1050 -44.90 -40.27 -11.49
C GLU A 1050 -44.03 -39.93 -10.29
N GLU A 1051 -43.82 -40.88 -9.37
CA GLU A 1051 -42.91 -40.70 -8.22
C GLU A 1051 -41.47 -40.45 -8.67
N ILE A 1052 -40.97 -41.20 -9.66
CA ILE A 1052 -39.62 -40.97 -10.20
C ILE A 1052 -39.57 -39.61 -10.92
N LYS A 1053 -40.64 -39.14 -11.56
CA LYS A 1053 -40.74 -37.82 -12.21
C LYS A 1053 -40.89 -36.65 -11.22
N SER A 1054 -41.49 -36.86 -10.05
CA SER A 1054 -41.59 -35.84 -9.00
C SER A 1054 -40.39 -35.82 -8.03
N LEU A 1055 -39.50 -36.82 -8.12
CA LEU A 1055 -38.30 -36.91 -7.29
C LEU A 1055 -37.34 -35.72 -7.50
N GLN A 1056 -37.31 -34.78 -6.54
CA GLN A 1056 -36.40 -33.62 -6.52
C GLN A 1056 -35.35 -33.70 -5.39
N ARG A 1057 -34.84 -34.90 -5.09
CA ARG A 1057 -33.90 -35.14 -3.99
C ARG A 1057 -32.50 -35.47 -4.49
N GLY A 1058 -31.47 -35.01 -3.76
CA GLY A 1058 -30.07 -35.26 -4.08
C GLY A 1058 -29.66 -34.71 -5.44
N ALA A 1059 -29.00 -35.50 -6.27
CA ALA A 1059 -28.56 -35.11 -7.61
C ALA A 1059 -29.71 -34.73 -8.57
N PHE A 1060 -30.97 -35.01 -8.21
CA PHE A 1060 -32.15 -34.65 -9.00
C PHE A 1060 -32.75 -33.28 -8.65
N SER A 1061 -32.28 -32.62 -7.58
CA SER A 1061 -32.67 -31.23 -7.24
C SER A 1061 -32.07 -30.23 -8.23
N SER A 1062 -32.63 -29.02 -8.37
CA SER A 1062 -32.02 -27.96 -9.19
C SER A 1062 -30.70 -27.48 -8.59
N PHE A 1063 -29.64 -27.46 -9.40
CA PHE A 1063 -28.30 -27.03 -8.95
C PHE A 1063 -28.25 -25.52 -8.68
N LEU A 1064 -29.06 -24.77 -9.44
CA LEU A 1064 -29.11 -23.31 -9.35
C LEU A 1064 -30.04 -22.84 -8.22
N GLU A 1065 -31.03 -23.62 -7.79
CA GLU A 1065 -31.92 -23.23 -6.67
C GLU A 1065 -31.22 -23.15 -5.31
N ASN A 1066 -29.97 -23.63 -5.20
CA ASN A 1066 -29.18 -23.41 -3.99
C ASN A 1066 -28.61 -21.98 -3.97
N PRO A 1067 -28.92 -21.17 -2.95
CA PRO A 1067 -28.55 -19.74 -2.92
C PRO A 1067 -27.03 -19.49 -3.01
N VAL A 1068 -26.20 -20.42 -2.53
CA VAL A 1068 -24.73 -20.36 -2.65
C VAL A 1068 -24.29 -20.38 -4.12
N MET A 1069 -24.93 -21.19 -4.98
CA MET A 1069 -24.63 -21.23 -6.42
C MET A 1069 -25.21 -20.03 -7.16
N HIS A 1070 -26.35 -19.46 -6.71
CA HIS A 1070 -26.83 -18.19 -7.27
C HIS A 1070 -25.83 -17.07 -7.05
N VAL A 1071 -25.24 -16.99 -5.85
CA VAL A 1071 -24.17 -16.02 -5.56
C VAL A 1071 -22.91 -16.34 -6.37
N LEU A 1072 -22.44 -17.59 -6.40
CA LEU A 1072 -21.21 -17.96 -7.12
C LEU A 1072 -21.31 -17.92 -8.66
N VAL A 1073 -22.44 -18.30 -9.25
CA VAL A 1073 -22.65 -18.32 -10.72
C VAL A 1073 -23.16 -16.96 -11.20
N GLY A 1074 -24.00 -16.28 -10.41
CA GLY A 1074 -24.43 -14.91 -10.67
C GLY A 1074 -23.29 -13.89 -10.56
N SER A 1075 -22.32 -14.13 -9.67
CA SER A 1075 -21.07 -13.35 -9.60
C SER A 1075 -19.93 -13.90 -10.48
N GLY A 1076 -19.97 -15.15 -10.92
CA GLY A 1076 -18.82 -15.91 -11.46
C GLY A 1076 -18.37 -15.58 -12.88
N GLY A 1077 -18.97 -14.60 -13.56
CA GLY A 1077 -18.50 -14.13 -14.86
C GLY A 1077 -18.40 -12.61 -14.92
N ALA A 1078 -19.52 -11.94 -14.64
CA ALA A 1078 -19.57 -10.47 -14.65
C ALA A 1078 -19.14 -9.86 -13.30
N GLY A 1079 -19.44 -10.49 -12.16
CA GLY A 1079 -19.07 -9.99 -10.84
C GLY A 1079 -17.56 -10.08 -10.58
N LEU A 1080 -16.92 -11.21 -10.88
CA LEU A 1080 -15.47 -11.39 -10.73
C LEU A 1080 -14.67 -10.48 -11.69
N LEU A 1081 -15.18 -10.26 -12.91
CA LEU A 1081 -14.60 -9.31 -13.88
C LEU A 1081 -14.88 -7.85 -13.51
N ALA A 1082 -16.05 -7.52 -12.99
CA ALA A 1082 -16.36 -6.18 -12.48
C ALA A 1082 -15.53 -5.87 -11.23
N LEU A 1083 -15.28 -6.87 -10.37
CA LEU A 1083 -14.34 -6.77 -9.26
C LEU A 1083 -12.93 -6.56 -9.78
N LEU A 1084 -12.44 -7.34 -10.75
CA LEU A 1084 -11.13 -7.12 -11.39
C LEU A 1084 -10.99 -5.77 -12.14
N LYS A 1085 -12.11 -5.13 -12.52
CA LYS A 1085 -12.13 -3.80 -13.17
C LYS A 1085 -12.38 -2.65 -12.20
N LEU A 1086 -12.76 -2.91 -10.96
CA LEU A 1086 -12.92 -1.85 -9.95
C LEU A 1086 -11.54 -1.36 -9.53
N PRO A 1087 -11.28 -0.05 -9.45
CA PRO A 1087 -10.02 0.50 -8.94
C PRO A 1087 -9.71 0.14 -7.47
N LEU A 1088 -10.62 -0.62 -6.81
CA LEU A 1088 -10.47 -1.21 -5.48
C LEU A 1088 -9.73 -2.57 -5.48
N PHE A 1089 -9.51 -3.22 -6.64
CA PHE A 1089 -8.94 -4.57 -6.79
C PHE A 1089 -7.58 -4.64 -7.49
#